data_AF-A0A9D0P3J5-F1
#
_entry.id   AF-A0A9D0P3J5-F1
#
_cell.length_a   1.000
_cell.length_b   1.000
_cell.length_c   1.000
_cell.angle_alpha   90.00
_cell.angle_beta   90.00
_cell.angle_gamma   90.00
#
_symmetry.space_group_name_H-M   'P 1'
#
loop_
_entity.id
_entity.type
_entity.pdbx_description
1 polymer ?
#
loop_
_entity_poly.entity_id
_entity_poly.type
_entity_poly.pdbx_seq_one_letter_code
_entity_poly.pdbx_strand_id
1 'polypeptide(L)'
;MIRAEYHRFLQTLDSDTVTAEERKIANLVLQHLAELIPLSTAQGQRVKKMVLLAQENWNIISAEIQPGQEQMAEQTAPDTRLKQLSIGPFRGFAKQELFGLNSRLVLIYGPNGTGKSSFCEALEYGLLGSVAEAESKRFRNQRDYLENAHTNTFEAPVLTGVDSQGQDVPITADEALYRFCFVEKNRIDSFSRIAAQTPARQTELISTLFGLEAFTKFVRNFTPEIDERYIDLKGKKTEELSQKRQALAGFQQQLQTIPDELKKLAEEENKLASRYRDGLTFGQMASELNGDDENPGLIENLDAELQQQPIATKSNLTLTGLQSLKESTEADLTELNTQKQALTDASQQVSFKQLYEAVTQVKTSSPKHCPACQTPLAQAVVNPYSHAGEELGKLQHLGALQEEVKELNEKIRLTLAEIAKIIDTCCARLTQDNPLSTFQIPSGKAADNEWWRSLHQQIENGPTPWQHLEAQARQLEEADRTIDLLARQQTEKQEELKRLRGFDKEIVKLQTRRETADKALAKAKKAIEKFDTENAQLIADVEDEKAVVTQNQAIAKAYAGFVARLNTYKNSLPAKLVADLGETVVELYNAFNRNDAQHEQLAAVRLPLSQNQRLEISFKNDSEKFFDALHILSEGHIRCIGLAILTAKNIKESCPLLIFDDPVNAIDDEHRRAIRETLFVDDFFEKKQIIIAIHGDEFFNSAHQLIGEEAAREAESYIFSPKVGHHIQVNSLKRPKNYVLAARELLDTGEYRDSLMSARRGLESLCEQAWYHYGKHSDKSDKLISVARRAPDQPWDLRYLTENLKSKFSRSKADIPNKEKIVNSLSTVLGENAKQPPWTYLNKGTHYETDLPEFDPHTVNEIVEALEQLDTALG
;
A
#
# COMPACT_ATOMS: atom_id res chain seq x y z
N MET A 1 23.73 27.78 4.01
CA MET A 1 23.90 26.34 4.32
C MET A 1 23.27 25.38 3.30
N ILE A 2 21.92 25.28 3.18
CA ILE A 2 21.26 24.31 2.26
C ILE A 2 21.78 24.45 0.82
N ARG A 3 21.88 25.68 0.31
CA ARG A 3 22.35 25.97 -1.06
C ARG A 3 23.79 25.50 -1.31
N ALA A 4 24.70 25.80 -0.39
CA ALA A 4 26.11 25.40 -0.49
C ALA A 4 26.26 23.87 -0.51
N GLU A 5 25.58 23.17 0.40
CA GLU A 5 25.64 21.71 0.46
C GLU A 5 24.94 21.07 -0.75
N TYR A 6 23.88 21.70 -1.26
CA TYR A 6 23.23 21.27 -2.49
C TYR A 6 24.15 21.43 -3.72
N HIS A 7 24.94 22.50 -3.80
CA HIS A 7 25.97 22.64 -4.84
C HIS A 7 27.05 21.55 -4.76
N ARG A 8 27.51 21.19 -3.54
CA ARG A 8 28.43 20.05 -3.36
C ARG A 8 27.81 18.73 -3.79
N PHE A 9 26.52 18.53 -3.55
CA PHE A 9 25.78 17.38 -4.08
C PHE A 9 25.76 17.37 -5.61
N LEU A 10 25.48 18.51 -6.26
CA LEU A 10 25.46 18.61 -7.73
C LEU A 10 26.79 18.20 -8.37
N GLN A 11 27.92 18.51 -7.75
CA GLN A 11 29.24 18.09 -8.22
C GLN A 11 29.41 16.56 -8.25
N THR A 12 28.67 15.82 -7.41
CA THR A 12 28.69 14.34 -7.42
C THR A 12 27.89 13.73 -8.57
N LEU A 13 27.08 14.54 -9.26
CA LEU A 13 26.21 14.09 -10.34
C LEU A 13 26.85 14.20 -11.73
N ASP A 14 28.09 14.71 -11.83
CA ASP A 14 28.84 14.87 -13.09
C ASP A 14 29.55 13.57 -13.54
N SER A 15 29.03 12.41 -13.12
CA SER A 15 29.58 11.10 -13.49
C SER A 15 28.76 10.43 -14.60
N ASP A 16 29.41 9.61 -15.42
CA ASP A 16 28.77 8.86 -16.53
C ASP A 16 27.64 7.92 -16.09
N THR A 17 27.50 7.67 -14.78
CA THR A 17 26.44 6.82 -14.22
C THR A 17 25.11 7.54 -13.98
N VAL A 18 25.05 8.87 -14.20
CA VAL A 18 23.86 9.70 -13.95
C VAL A 18 23.18 10.09 -15.26
N THR A 19 21.89 9.76 -15.37
CA THR A 19 21.09 10.07 -16.56
C THR A 19 20.95 11.58 -16.77
N ALA A 20 20.79 12.01 -18.03
CA ALA A 20 20.60 13.43 -18.34
C ALA A 20 19.33 13.99 -17.69
N GLU A 21 18.29 13.16 -17.60
CA GLU A 21 17.00 13.48 -17.00
C GLU A 21 17.10 13.65 -15.48
N GLU A 22 17.91 12.84 -14.78
CA GLU A 22 18.21 13.05 -13.35
C GLU A 22 18.90 14.39 -13.12
N ARG A 23 19.84 14.77 -14.00
CA ARG A 23 20.53 16.07 -13.92
C ARG A 23 19.58 17.25 -14.19
N LYS A 24 18.62 17.09 -15.10
CA LYS A 24 17.54 18.07 -15.31
C LYS A 24 16.73 18.33 -14.04
N ILE A 25 16.33 17.27 -13.32
CA ILE A 25 15.63 17.42 -12.02
C ILE A 25 16.51 18.15 -11.01
N ALA A 26 17.80 17.81 -10.93
CA ALA A 26 18.72 18.45 -9.99
C ALA A 26 18.89 19.95 -10.27
N ASN A 27 19.02 20.33 -11.55
CA ASN A 27 19.06 21.73 -11.98
C ASN A 27 17.73 22.45 -11.71
N LEU A 28 16.59 21.77 -11.87
CA LEU A 28 15.27 22.34 -11.58
C LEU A 28 15.14 22.69 -10.09
N VAL A 29 15.58 21.80 -9.21
CA VAL A 29 15.59 22.03 -7.77
C VAL A 29 16.53 23.18 -7.40
N LEU A 30 17.69 23.31 -8.06
CA LEU A 30 18.60 24.43 -7.84
C LEU A 30 17.96 25.78 -8.22
N GLN A 31 17.32 25.87 -9.39
CA GLN A 31 16.68 27.09 -9.88
C GLN A 31 15.53 27.55 -8.97
N HIS A 32 14.77 26.60 -8.40
CA HIS A 32 13.60 26.87 -7.57
C HIS A 32 13.83 26.59 -6.07
N LEU A 33 15.09 26.64 -5.61
CA LEU A 33 15.44 26.26 -4.23
C LEU A 33 14.67 27.07 -3.18
N ALA A 34 14.52 28.38 -3.39
CA ALA A 34 13.80 29.28 -2.48
C ALA A 34 12.30 28.94 -2.36
N GLU A 35 11.68 28.46 -3.44
CA GLU A 35 10.28 28.02 -3.44
C GLU A 35 10.10 26.65 -2.78
N LEU A 36 11.10 25.76 -2.88
CA LEU A 36 11.02 24.37 -2.40
C LEU A 36 11.37 24.21 -0.92
N ILE A 37 12.27 25.03 -0.38
CA ILE A 37 12.68 25.00 1.04
C ILE A 37 11.47 25.07 2.01
N PRO A 38 10.51 26.00 1.88
CA PRO A 38 9.40 26.11 2.83
C PRO A 38 8.36 24.99 2.70
N LEU A 39 8.34 24.27 1.57
CA LEU A 39 7.35 23.22 1.32
C LEU A 39 7.70 21.92 2.05
N SER A 40 6.68 21.23 2.56
CA SER A 40 6.83 19.94 3.24
C SER A 40 6.18 18.78 2.47
N THR A 41 6.26 17.56 3.02
CA THR A 41 5.52 16.40 2.51
C THR A 41 4.02 16.44 2.84
N ALA A 42 3.57 17.35 3.72
CA ALA A 42 2.16 17.45 4.10
C ALA A 42 1.30 17.71 2.87
N GLN A 43 0.24 16.91 2.69
CA GLN A 43 -0.66 16.94 1.52
C GLN A 43 0.04 16.86 0.14
N GLY A 44 1.30 16.39 0.11
CA GLY A 44 2.11 16.34 -1.09
C GLY A 44 2.46 17.72 -1.67
N GLN A 45 2.52 18.78 -0.86
CA GLN A 45 2.80 20.15 -1.33
C GLN A 45 4.08 20.23 -2.17
N ARG A 46 5.20 19.70 -1.68
CA ARG A 46 6.47 19.76 -2.41
C ARG A 46 6.43 18.95 -3.70
N VAL A 47 5.93 17.71 -3.65
CA VAL A 47 5.90 16.84 -4.84
C VAL A 47 4.96 17.39 -5.92
N LYS A 48 3.82 17.99 -5.56
CA LYS A 48 2.94 18.69 -6.51
C LYS A 48 3.63 19.87 -7.19
N LYS A 49 4.35 20.68 -6.41
CA LYS A 49 5.13 21.81 -6.95
C LYS A 49 6.26 21.32 -7.87
N MET A 50 6.95 20.24 -7.49
CA MET A 50 7.96 19.61 -8.34
C MET A 50 7.39 19.09 -9.66
N VAL A 51 6.21 18.46 -9.64
CA VAL A 51 5.53 18.00 -10.87
C VAL A 51 5.19 19.18 -11.77
N LEU A 52 4.60 20.25 -11.24
CA LEU A 52 4.27 21.46 -12.01
C LEU A 52 5.52 22.06 -12.67
N LEU A 53 6.56 22.30 -11.87
CA LEU A 53 7.82 22.86 -12.38
C LEU A 53 8.47 21.95 -13.43
N ALA A 54 8.42 20.63 -13.24
CA ALA A 54 9.00 19.68 -14.18
C ALA A 54 8.22 19.65 -15.49
N GLN A 55 6.88 19.65 -15.46
CA GLN A 55 6.05 19.64 -16.67
C GLN A 55 6.22 20.92 -17.50
N GLU A 56 6.32 22.08 -16.86
CA GLU A 56 6.50 23.38 -17.52
C GLU A 56 7.90 23.54 -18.15
N ASN A 57 8.94 23.01 -17.50
CA ASN A 57 10.34 23.32 -17.86
C ASN A 57 11.10 22.13 -18.46
N TRP A 58 10.51 20.93 -18.60
CA TRP A 58 11.22 19.70 -19.00
C TRP A 58 12.05 19.82 -20.28
N ASN A 59 11.51 20.54 -21.26
CA ASN A 59 12.10 20.71 -22.58
C ASN A 59 13.07 21.90 -22.67
N ILE A 60 13.07 22.78 -21.66
CA ILE A 60 13.86 24.02 -21.63
C ILE A 60 15.10 23.84 -20.74
N ILE A 61 14.98 23.05 -19.67
CA ILE A 61 16.05 22.92 -18.68
C ILE A 61 17.23 22.09 -19.19
N SER A 62 18.45 22.60 -19.00
CA SER A 62 19.67 21.92 -19.39
C SER A 62 19.97 20.73 -18.48
N ALA A 63 20.57 19.68 -19.05
CA ALA A 63 21.12 18.55 -18.33
C ALA A 63 22.58 18.79 -17.88
N GLU A 64 23.22 19.87 -18.34
CA GLU A 64 24.58 20.23 -17.92
C GLU A 64 24.54 20.80 -16.51
N ILE A 65 25.36 20.25 -15.62
CA ILE A 65 25.52 20.79 -14.27
C ILE A 65 26.53 21.92 -14.35
N GLN A 66 26.07 23.14 -14.13
CA GLN A 66 26.99 24.27 -14.05
C GLN A 66 27.83 24.14 -12.78
N PRO A 67 29.16 24.17 -12.86
CA PRO A 67 29.99 24.32 -11.67
C PRO A 67 29.64 25.69 -11.08
N GLY A 68 28.99 25.70 -9.92
CA GLY A 68 28.69 26.94 -9.22
C GLY A 68 29.99 27.72 -9.01
N GLN A 69 29.99 29.01 -9.32
CA GLN A 69 31.06 29.96 -8.99
C GLN A 69 31.10 30.23 -7.47
N GLU A 70 31.20 29.18 -6.67
CA GLU A 70 31.57 29.24 -5.26
C GLU A 70 32.62 28.14 -5.03
N GLN A 71 33.75 28.26 -5.74
CA GLN A 71 35.00 27.82 -5.15
C GLN A 71 35.23 28.69 -3.91
N MET A 72 35.23 28.06 -2.74
CA MET A 72 35.92 28.57 -1.55
C MET A 72 35.44 29.90 -0.97
N ALA A 73 34.14 30.13 -0.86
CA ALA A 73 33.67 30.83 0.33
C ALA A 73 33.45 29.75 1.41
N GLU A 74 34.55 29.26 2.01
CA GLU A 74 34.49 29.07 3.46
C GLU A 74 33.83 30.35 3.97
N GLN A 75 32.65 30.25 4.60
CA GLN A 75 32.10 31.36 5.34
C GLN A 75 33.09 31.61 6.47
N THR A 76 34.18 32.29 6.12
CA THR A 76 35.15 32.85 7.05
C THR A 76 34.28 33.76 7.88
N ALA A 77 34.15 33.39 9.15
CA ALA A 77 33.49 34.24 10.09
C ALA A 77 34.09 35.64 9.92
N PRO A 78 33.27 36.69 9.80
CA PRO A 78 33.81 38.03 9.75
C PRO A 78 34.71 38.17 10.99
N ASP A 79 35.95 38.65 10.80
CA ASP A 79 36.94 38.91 11.85
C ASP A 79 36.41 40.03 12.76
N THR A 80 35.37 39.71 13.53
CA THR A 80 34.60 40.64 14.33
C THR A 80 34.64 40.18 15.78
N ARG A 81 35.34 40.94 16.61
CA ARG A 81 35.43 40.70 18.05
C ARG A 81 34.21 41.31 18.74
N LEU A 82 33.60 40.63 19.69
CA LEU A 82 32.53 41.23 20.49
C LEU A 82 33.11 42.35 21.35
N LYS A 83 32.48 43.53 21.30
CA LYS A 83 32.90 44.73 22.04
C LYS A 83 32.01 44.97 23.25
N GLN A 84 30.70 44.84 23.07
CA GLN A 84 29.74 45.22 24.10
C GLN A 84 28.45 44.41 23.97
N LEU A 85 27.85 44.10 25.13
CA LEU A 85 26.53 43.50 25.25
C LEU A 85 25.66 44.37 26.16
N SER A 86 24.49 44.76 25.67
CA SER A 86 23.43 45.39 26.46
C SER A 86 22.34 44.37 26.75
N ILE A 87 22.06 44.11 28.02
CA ILE A 87 21.05 43.16 28.47
C ILE A 87 20.01 43.86 29.32
N GLY A 88 18.74 43.72 28.99
CA GLY A 88 17.66 43.86 29.97
C GLY A 88 16.68 45.00 29.69
N PRO A 89 15.40 44.82 30.07
CA PRO A 89 14.87 43.70 30.85
C PRO A 89 14.81 42.35 30.10
N PHE A 90 15.46 41.33 30.66
CA PHE A 90 15.66 40.01 30.05
C PHE A 90 15.81 39.01 31.19
N ARG A 91 15.51 37.73 30.99
CA ARG A 91 15.58 36.64 31.98
C ARG A 91 16.59 36.91 33.11
N GLY A 92 16.12 37.05 34.35
CA GLY A 92 16.95 37.36 35.53
C GLY A 92 17.39 38.83 35.67
N PHE A 93 17.64 39.56 34.58
CA PHE A 93 17.97 40.99 34.53
C PHE A 93 16.71 41.86 34.50
N ALA A 94 16.30 42.38 35.67
CA ALA A 94 15.10 43.25 35.78
C ALA A 94 15.28 44.69 35.25
N LYS A 95 16.52 45.15 35.02
CA LYS A 95 16.87 46.46 34.44
C LYS A 95 18.01 46.26 33.45
N GLN A 96 18.25 47.26 32.61
CA GLN A 96 19.36 47.25 31.67
C GLN A 96 20.71 47.21 32.40
N GLU A 97 21.60 46.34 31.94
CA GLU A 97 23.00 46.21 32.34
C GLU A 97 23.88 46.19 31.08
N LEU A 98 25.05 46.84 31.16
CA LEU A 98 26.01 46.94 30.06
C LEU A 98 27.28 46.19 30.41
N PHE A 99 27.73 45.33 29.50
CA PHE A 99 28.95 44.55 29.65
C PHE A 99 29.94 44.94 28.56
N GLY A 100 31.14 45.35 28.98
CA GLY A 100 32.31 45.44 28.12
C GLY A 100 32.85 44.04 27.84
N LEU A 101 32.94 43.70 26.56
CA LEU A 101 33.44 42.42 26.06
C LEU A 101 34.70 42.58 25.22
N ASN A 102 35.22 43.81 25.03
CA ASN A 102 36.31 44.13 24.10
C ASN A 102 37.71 43.63 24.56
N SER A 103 37.80 42.37 24.92
CA SER A 103 39.00 41.67 25.34
C SER A 103 39.04 40.29 24.71
N ARG A 104 40.23 39.72 24.54
CA ARG A 104 40.40 38.31 24.14
C ARG A 104 39.77 37.38 25.19
N LEU A 105 39.83 37.72 26.46
CA LEU A 105 39.34 36.89 27.55
C LEU A 105 38.35 37.66 28.43
N VAL A 106 37.14 37.12 28.57
CA VAL A 106 36.10 37.64 29.47
C VAL A 106 35.75 36.57 30.48
N LEU A 107 36.09 36.81 31.75
CA LEU A 107 35.86 35.88 32.86
C LEU A 107 34.68 36.34 33.72
N ILE A 108 33.73 35.46 33.97
CA ILE A 108 32.55 35.77 34.79
C ILE A 108 32.47 34.78 35.93
N TYR A 109 32.60 35.25 37.16
CA TYR A 109 32.50 34.44 38.35
C TYR A 109 31.21 34.73 39.11
N GLY A 110 30.57 33.70 39.67
CA GLY A 110 29.50 33.91 40.65
C GLY A 110 28.90 32.59 41.15
N PRO A 111 28.38 32.53 42.39
CA PRO A 111 27.66 31.35 42.91
C PRO A 111 26.47 30.91 42.03
N ASN A 112 25.92 29.71 42.28
CA ASN A 112 24.73 29.24 41.57
C ASN A 112 23.52 30.16 41.82
N GLY A 113 22.70 30.39 40.80
CA GLY A 113 21.51 31.24 40.89
C GLY A 113 21.76 32.76 40.81
N THR A 114 23.01 33.19 40.59
CA THR A 114 23.38 34.61 40.49
C THR A 114 23.18 35.23 39.11
N GLY A 115 22.75 34.47 38.09
CA GLY A 115 22.42 35.02 36.76
C GLY A 115 23.44 34.76 35.65
N LYS A 116 24.49 33.97 35.90
CA LYS A 116 25.48 33.57 34.88
C LYS A 116 24.85 32.96 33.63
N SER A 117 24.02 31.94 33.78
CA SER A 117 23.31 31.34 32.64
C SER A 117 22.34 32.32 31.97
N SER A 118 21.80 33.30 32.68
CA SER A 118 21.01 34.37 32.07
C SER A 118 21.85 35.29 31.19
N PHE A 119 23.10 35.55 31.56
CA PHE A 119 24.06 36.26 30.72
C PHE A 119 24.44 35.44 29.48
N CYS A 120 24.76 34.15 29.66
CA CYS A 120 25.09 33.25 28.55
C CYS A 120 23.92 33.07 27.58
N GLU A 121 22.69 32.97 28.07
CA GLU A 121 21.49 32.90 27.21
C GLU A 121 21.19 34.23 26.51
N ALA A 122 21.57 35.39 27.08
CA ALA A 122 21.48 36.67 26.37
C ALA A 122 22.46 36.73 25.20
N LEU A 123 23.68 36.22 25.39
CA LEU A 123 24.65 36.02 24.29
C LEU A 123 24.12 35.03 23.26
N GLU A 124 23.55 33.90 23.71
CA GLU A 124 22.99 32.87 22.83
C GLU A 124 21.85 33.44 21.97
N TYR A 125 20.91 34.16 22.58
CA TYR A 125 19.84 34.82 21.83
C TYR A 125 20.36 35.89 20.86
N GLY A 126 21.34 36.69 21.26
CA GLY A 126 21.91 37.74 20.41
C GLY A 126 22.69 37.19 19.20
N LEU A 127 23.35 36.04 19.36
CA LEU A 127 24.18 35.42 18.32
C LEU A 127 23.44 34.39 17.47
N LEU A 128 22.53 33.60 18.05
CA LEU A 128 21.80 32.54 17.34
C LEU A 128 20.37 32.95 16.97
N GLY A 129 19.80 33.94 17.65
CA GLY A 129 18.39 34.33 17.52
C GLY A 129 17.45 33.43 18.33
N SER A 130 17.99 32.38 18.96
CA SER A 130 17.28 31.42 19.79
C SER A 130 18.11 31.00 21.01
N VAL A 131 17.44 30.40 22.01
CA VAL A 131 18.07 29.82 23.20
C VAL A 131 17.69 28.35 23.30
N ALA A 132 18.68 27.45 23.32
CA ALA A 132 18.46 26.00 23.28
C ALA A 132 17.63 25.50 24.48
N GLU A 133 17.85 26.10 25.66
CA GLU A 133 17.11 25.75 26.89
C GLU A 133 15.62 26.18 26.84
N ALA A 134 15.27 27.19 26.04
CA ALA A 134 13.88 27.59 25.82
C ALA A 134 13.12 26.52 25.02
N GLU A 135 13.78 25.97 24.00
CA GLU A 135 13.24 24.91 23.14
C GLU A 135 13.10 23.59 23.91
N SER A 136 14.11 23.24 24.72
CA SER A 136 14.10 22.01 25.55
C SER A 136 12.93 21.98 26.54
N LYS A 137 12.58 23.13 27.11
CA LYS A 137 11.44 23.32 28.03
C LYS A 137 10.09 23.47 27.35
N ARG A 138 10.02 23.32 26.03
CA ARG A 138 8.78 23.33 25.21
C ARG A 138 7.99 24.64 25.28
N PHE A 139 8.68 25.77 25.47
CA PHE A 139 8.02 27.07 25.29
C PHE A 139 7.70 27.26 23.81
N ARG A 140 6.42 27.51 23.48
CA ARG A 140 5.98 27.74 22.09
C ARG A 140 6.50 29.07 21.53
N ASN A 141 6.71 30.04 22.41
CA ASN A 141 7.29 31.34 22.10
C ASN A 141 8.50 31.55 23.02
N GLN A 142 9.69 31.74 22.44
CA GLN A 142 10.91 31.94 23.23
C GLN A 142 10.84 33.20 24.08
N ARG A 143 10.07 34.19 23.65
CA ARG A 143 9.85 35.42 24.42
C ARG A 143 9.27 35.13 25.80
N ASP A 144 8.35 34.18 25.92
CA ASP A 144 7.71 33.82 27.19
C ASP A 144 8.73 33.24 28.19
N TYR A 145 9.77 32.58 27.69
CA TYR A 145 10.87 32.05 28.51
C TYR A 145 11.90 33.12 28.89
N LEU A 146 12.17 34.05 27.97
CA LEU A 146 13.19 35.10 28.13
C LEU A 146 12.66 36.36 28.81
N GLU A 147 11.35 36.48 28.96
CA GLU A 147 10.71 37.57 29.69
C GLU A 147 11.12 37.56 31.17
N ASN A 148 11.41 38.73 31.71
CA ASN A 148 11.73 38.83 33.12
C ASN A 148 10.46 38.62 33.96
N ALA A 149 10.43 37.56 34.76
CA ALA A 149 9.27 37.16 35.57
C ALA A 149 8.83 38.19 36.64
N HIS A 150 9.65 39.19 36.95
CA HIS A 150 9.31 40.22 37.95
C HIS A 150 8.80 41.52 37.31
N THR A 151 9.31 41.90 36.13
CA THR A 151 8.86 43.11 35.44
C THR A 151 7.81 42.85 34.37
N ASN A 152 7.61 41.59 33.96
CA ASN A 152 6.77 41.18 32.82
C ASN A 152 7.11 41.97 31.55
N THR A 153 8.42 42.17 31.33
CA THR A 153 8.95 42.87 30.17
C THR A 153 10.10 42.09 29.58
N PHE A 154 10.20 42.19 28.26
CA PHE A 154 11.27 41.60 27.47
C PHE A 154 11.80 42.67 26.52
N GLU A 155 13.12 42.87 26.58
CA GLU A 155 13.92 43.65 25.66
C GLU A 155 15.02 42.76 25.11
N ALA A 156 15.13 42.71 23.78
CA ALA A 156 16.12 41.86 23.12
C ALA A 156 17.54 42.38 23.42
N PRO A 157 18.50 41.50 23.77
CA PRO A 157 19.88 41.90 23.97
C PRO A 157 20.47 42.50 22.70
N VAL A 158 21.29 43.53 22.86
CA VAL A 158 21.96 44.21 21.73
C VAL A 158 23.46 43.95 21.81
N LEU A 159 24.01 43.39 20.75
CA LEU A 159 25.44 43.09 20.60
C LEU A 159 26.10 44.03 19.62
N THR A 160 27.23 44.60 20.05
CA THR A 160 28.11 45.41 19.20
C THR A 160 29.45 44.72 19.12
N GLY A 161 29.96 44.55 17.89
CA GLY A 161 31.29 44.04 17.61
C GLY A 161 32.20 45.12 17.03
N VAL A 162 33.47 44.76 16.86
CA VAL A 162 34.51 45.58 16.23
C VAL A 162 35.05 44.80 15.04
N ASP A 163 34.98 45.39 13.85
CA ASP A 163 35.52 44.80 12.62
C ASP A 163 37.07 44.91 12.55
N SER A 164 37.66 44.37 11.48
CA SER A 164 39.11 44.42 11.23
C SER A 164 39.67 45.83 11.03
N GLN A 165 38.81 46.83 10.85
CA GLN A 165 39.17 48.25 10.73
C GLN A 165 38.99 49.02 12.05
N GLY A 166 38.57 48.34 13.13
CA GLY A 166 38.33 48.97 14.42
C GLY A 166 36.98 49.70 14.52
N GLN A 167 36.06 49.50 13.58
CA GLN A 167 34.75 50.18 13.58
C GLN A 167 33.69 49.36 14.30
N ASP A 168 32.81 50.07 15.00
CA ASP A 168 31.68 49.47 15.72
C ASP A 168 30.62 49.00 14.71
N VAL A 169 30.34 47.70 14.72
CA VAL A 169 29.34 47.07 13.85
C VAL A 169 28.29 46.36 14.71
N PRO A 170 26.98 46.51 14.41
CA PRO A 170 25.95 45.73 15.08
C PRO A 170 26.08 44.26 14.68
N ILE A 171 26.03 43.35 15.66
CA ILE A 171 26.05 41.91 15.39
C ILE A 171 24.62 41.44 15.12
N THR A 172 24.43 40.81 13.97
CA THR A 172 23.18 40.14 13.62
C THR A 172 23.25 38.66 13.97
N ALA A 173 22.15 38.11 14.48
CA ALA A 173 22.06 36.69 14.76
C ALA A 173 22.27 35.83 13.50
N ASP A 174 23.16 34.85 13.59
CA ASP A 174 23.42 33.84 12.57
C ASP A 174 23.74 32.50 13.25
N GLU A 175 22.74 31.61 13.26
CA GLU A 175 22.86 30.29 13.85
C GLU A 175 23.95 29.45 13.16
N ALA A 176 24.10 29.54 11.84
CA ALA A 176 25.09 28.73 11.12
C ALA A 176 26.52 29.12 11.52
N LEU A 177 26.74 30.41 11.78
CA LEU A 177 28.04 30.95 12.14
C LEU A 177 28.42 30.71 13.60
N TYR A 178 27.49 30.95 14.53
CA TYR A 178 27.82 31.01 15.96
C TYR A 178 27.44 29.76 16.77
N ARG A 179 26.72 28.78 16.21
CA ARG A 179 26.17 27.65 16.99
C ARG A 179 27.21 26.80 17.72
N PHE A 180 28.42 26.67 17.17
CA PHE A 180 29.54 25.96 17.81
C PHE A 180 30.42 26.86 18.68
N CYS A 181 30.06 28.14 18.85
CA CYS A 181 30.70 29.01 19.83
C CYS A 181 30.28 28.62 21.26
N PHE A 182 29.10 28.01 21.45
CA PHE A 182 28.56 27.74 22.78
C PHE A 182 28.89 26.33 23.29
N VAL A 183 29.52 26.28 24.46
CA VAL A 183 29.85 25.06 25.21
C VAL A 183 29.26 25.15 26.61
N GLU A 184 28.10 24.52 26.78
CA GLU A 184 27.36 24.46 28.06
C GLU A 184 27.33 23.02 28.59
N LYS A 185 27.05 22.87 29.90
CA LYS A 185 26.95 21.57 30.57
C LYS A 185 26.07 20.56 29.82
N ASN A 186 24.86 20.97 29.41
CA ASN A 186 23.90 20.09 28.74
C ASN A 186 24.41 19.59 27.37
N ARG A 187 25.19 20.42 26.65
CA ARG A 187 25.82 20.03 25.38
C ARG A 187 26.97 19.06 25.61
N ILE A 188 27.84 19.32 26.60
CA ILE A 188 28.91 18.40 26.98
C ILE A 188 28.31 17.03 27.33
N ASP A 189 27.27 17.00 28.16
CA ASP A 189 26.59 15.76 28.56
C ASP A 189 25.91 15.05 27.37
N SER A 190 25.33 15.81 26.43
CA SER A 190 24.67 15.24 25.25
C SER A 190 25.66 14.61 24.27
N PHE A 191 26.79 15.26 24.00
CA PHE A 191 27.82 14.74 23.09
C PHE A 191 28.69 13.66 23.72
N SER A 192 29.01 13.76 25.01
CA SER A 192 29.75 12.73 25.74
C SER A 192 29.01 11.39 25.78
N ARG A 193 27.68 11.43 25.87
CA ARG A 193 26.80 10.25 25.94
C ARG A 193 26.04 9.99 24.65
N ILE A 194 26.56 10.45 23.51
CA ILE A 194 25.87 10.36 22.21
C ILE A 194 25.43 8.93 21.86
N ALA A 195 26.20 7.91 22.25
CA ALA A 195 25.90 6.49 22.01
C ALA A 195 24.86 5.90 22.98
N ALA A 196 24.59 6.55 24.11
CA ALA A 196 23.55 6.14 25.08
C ALA A 196 22.20 6.83 24.83
N GLN A 197 22.12 7.77 23.88
CA GLN A 197 20.87 8.45 23.51
C GLN A 197 19.98 7.55 22.66
N THR A 198 18.69 7.91 22.57
CA THR A 198 17.75 7.22 21.67
C THR A 198 18.18 7.39 20.20
N PRO A 199 17.86 6.45 19.28
CA PRO A 199 18.28 6.55 17.87
C PRO A 199 17.88 7.87 17.18
N ALA A 200 16.70 8.39 17.51
CA ALA A 200 16.22 9.67 17.00
C ALA A 200 17.11 10.83 17.50
N ARG A 201 17.38 10.88 18.80
CA ARG A 201 18.23 11.93 19.41
C ARG A 201 19.69 11.79 19.00
N GLN A 202 20.18 10.58 18.78
CA GLN A 202 21.52 10.35 18.23
C GLN A 202 21.63 10.91 16.80
N THR A 203 20.62 10.68 15.95
CA THR A 203 20.58 11.24 14.60
C THR A 203 20.53 12.76 14.61
N GLU A 204 19.75 13.33 15.53
CA GLU A 204 19.65 14.77 15.76
C GLU A 204 21.00 15.37 16.21
N LEU A 205 21.66 14.77 17.20
CA LEU A 205 22.97 15.21 17.70
C LEU A 205 24.05 15.10 16.63
N ILE A 206 24.08 14.03 15.83
CA ILE A 206 25.00 13.87 14.69
C ILE A 206 24.72 14.96 13.65
N SER A 207 23.46 15.17 13.28
CA SER A 207 23.08 16.21 12.32
C SER A 207 23.45 17.60 12.82
N THR A 208 23.28 17.85 14.11
CA THR A 208 23.68 19.08 14.80
C THR A 208 25.20 19.21 14.75
N LEU A 209 25.97 18.19 15.14
CA LEU A 209 27.44 18.23 15.14
C LEU A 209 28.05 18.58 13.77
N PHE A 210 27.36 18.25 12.69
CA PHE A 210 27.81 18.54 11.33
C PHE A 210 27.09 19.70 10.65
N GLY A 211 26.14 20.35 11.32
CA GLY A 211 25.32 21.42 10.72
C GLY A 211 24.44 20.92 9.58
N LEU A 212 24.15 19.62 9.54
CA LEU A 212 23.37 18.99 8.49
C LEU A 212 21.87 19.06 8.75
N GLU A 213 21.39 19.67 9.83
CA GLU A 213 19.98 19.61 10.20
C GLU A 213 19.08 20.25 9.14
N ALA A 214 19.37 21.49 8.74
CA ALA A 214 18.61 22.21 7.72
C ALA A 214 18.60 21.45 6.38
N PHE A 215 19.76 20.90 5.97
CA PHE A 215 19.89 20.10 4.75
C PHE A 215 19.18 18.75 4.87
N THR A 216 19.30 18.06 6.01
CA THR A 216 18.64 16.77 6.28
C THR A 216 17.13 16.91 6.29
N LYS A 217 16.60 17.97 6.91
CA LYS A 217 15.18 18.33 6.89
C LYS A 217 14.73 18.66 5.46
N PHE A 218 15.54 19.40 4.71
CA PHE A 218 15.28 19.66 3.30
C PHE A 218 15.20 18.37 2.49
N VAL A 219 16.18 17.46 2.57
CA VAL A 219 16.15 16.18 1.83
C VAL A 219 15.00 15.29 2.27
N ARG A 220 14.70 15.21 3.58
CA ARG A 220 13.59 14.41 4.13
C ARG A 220 12.21 14.84 3.61
N ASN A 221 12.07 16.10 3.19
CA ASN A 221 10.83 16.63 2.67
C ASN A 221 10.57 16.26 1.19
N PHE A 222 11.46 15.52 0.53
CA PHE A 222 11.19 14.92 -0.78
C PHE A 222 10.49 13.57 -0.61
N THR A 223 9.35 13.39 -1.28
CA THR A 223 8.71 12.08 -1.42
C THR A 223 9.62 11.15 -2.22
N PRO A 224 9.74 9.85 -1.90
CA PRO A 224 10.63 8.92 -2.62
C PRO A 224 10.33 8.82 -4.12
N GLU A 225 9.05 8.83 -4.49
CA GLU A 225 8.57 8.62 -5.86
C GLU A 225 7.41 9.57 -6.19
N ILE A 226 7.21 9.83 -7.49
CA ILE A 226 6.01 10.50 -8.02
C ILE A 226 5.10 9.40 -8.58
N ASP A 227 4.04 9.08 -7.84
CA ASP A 227 3.04 8.09 -8.24
C ASP A 227 1.87 8.71 -9.05
N GLU A 228 0.95 7.86 -9.49
CA GLU A 228 -0.25 8.23 -10.28
C GLU A 228 -1.16 9.26 -9.60
N ARG A 229 -0.97 9.54 -8.29
CA ARG A 229 -1.75 10.55 -7.56
C ARG A 229 -1.28 11.97 -7.86
N TYR A 230 -0.03 12.12 -8.31
CA TYR A 230 0.59 13.43 -8.53
C TYR A 230 0.80 13.74 -10.01
N ILE A 231 0.98 12.74 -10.87
CA ILE A 231 1.19 12.91 -12.31
C ILE A 231 0.49 11.79 -13.08
N ASP A 232 -0.02 12.07 -14.27
CA ASP A 232 -0.67 11.06 -15.12
C ASP A 232 0.38 10.21 -15.84
N LEU A 233 0.52 8.94 -15.42
CA LEU A 233 1.49 7.98 -15.96
C LEU A 233 0.89 6.97 -16.95
N LYS A 234 -0.44 6.92 -17.08
CA LYS A 234 -1.15 5.93 -17.90
C LYS A 234 -1.91 6.56 -19.06
N GLY A 235 -2.33 7.81 -18.93
CA GLY A 235 -3.18 8.51 -19.87
C GLY A 235 -4.65 8.28 -19.54
N LYS A 236 -5.31 9.29 -18.97
CA LYS A 236 -6.74 9.21 -18.62
C LYS A 236 -7.63 8.96 -19.83
N LYS A 237 -7.32 9.59 -20.98
CA LYS A 237 -8.09 9.39 -22.20
C LYS A 237 -7.83 8.00 -22.79
N THR A 238 -6.62 7.49 -22.62
CA THR A 238 -6.25 6.12 -23.01
C THR A 238 -7.05 5.08 -22.22
N GLU A 239 -7.21 5.27 -20.92
CA GLU A 239 -8.07 4.42 -20.09
C GLU A 239 -9.55 4.53 -20.48
N GLU A 240 -10.06 5.75 -20.72
CA GLU A 240 -11.43 5.97 -21.16
C GLU A 240 -11.72 5.26 -22.50
N LEU A 241 -10.80 5.39 -23.47
CA LEU A 241 -10.91 4.73 -24.77
C LEU A 241 -10.85 3.20 -24.63
N SER A 242 -9.98 2.68 -23.75
CA SER A 242 -9.87 1.25 -23.46
C SER A 242 -11.17 0.68 -22.88
N GLN A 243 -11.76 1.36 -21.89
CA GLN A 243 -13.05 0.97 -21.31
C GLN A 243 -14.16 0.98 -22.36
N LYS A 244 -14.21 2.01 -23.21
CA LYS A 244 -15.17 2.08 -24.32
C LYS A 244 -14.95 0.96 -25.35
N ARG A 245 -13.69 0.62 -25.67
CA ARG A 245 -13.36 -0.50 -26.58
C ARG A 245 -13.72 -1.86 -25.99
N GLN A 246 -13.71 -2.04 -24.68
CA GLN A 246 -14.13 -3.28 -24.03
C GLN A 246 -15.59 -3.63 -24.35
N ALA A 247 -16.46 -2.63 -24.57
CA ALA A 247 -17.84 -2.85 -25.00
C ALA A 247 -17.96 -3.44 -26.42
N LEU A 248 -16.90 -3.34 -27.25
CA LEU A 248 -16.85 -3.95 -28.58
C LEU A 248 -16.37 -5.40 -28.58
N ALA A 249 -15.83 -5.91 -27.48
CA ALA A 249 -15.24 -7.24 -27.41
C ALA A 249 -16.22 -8.35 -27.85
N GLY A 250 -17.50 -8.23 -27.46
CA GLY A 250 -18.55 -9.16 -27.90
C GLY A 250 -18.82 -9.11 -29.41
N PHE A 251 -18.79 -7.93 -30.02
CA PHE A 251 -18.96 -7.78 -31.48
C PHE A 251 -17.72 -8.28 -32.24
N GLN A 252 -16.52 -8.06 -31.72
CA GLN A 252 -15.28 -8.58 -32.30
C GLN A 252 -15.24 -10.12 -32.25
N GLN A 253 -15.69 -10.72 -31.15
CA GLN A 253 -15.83 -12.17 -31.03
C GLN A 253 -16.85 -12.72 -32.05
N GLN A 254 -18.00 -12.05 -32.21
CA GLN A 254 -19.00 -12.40 -33.23
C GLN A 254 -18.43 -12.38 -34.65
N LEU A 255 -17.58 -11.40 -34.99
CA LEU A 255 -16.93 -11.34 -36.30
C LEU A 255 -15.94 -12.49 -36.55
N GLN A 256 -15.39 -13.11 -35.50
CA GLN A 256 -14.54 -14.29 -35.63
C GLN A 256 -15.35 -15.58 -35.73
N THR A 257 -16.42 -15.73 -34.94
CA THR A 257 -17.14 -17.02 -34.82
C THR A 257 -18.24 -17.22 -35.88
N ILE A 258 -18.95 -16.16 -36.27
CA ILE A 258 -20.08 -16.27 -37.21
C ILE A 258 -19.65 -16.73 -38.61
N PRO A 259 -18.50 -16.30 -39.18
CA PRO A 259 -18.05 -16.82 -40.49
C PRO A 259 -17.87 -18.34 -40.53
N ASP A 260 -17.38 -18.94 -39.45
CA ASP A 260 -17.22 -20.39 -39.34
C ASP A 260 -18.58 -21.09 -39.16
N GLU A 261 -19.54 -20.47 -38.48
CA GLU A 261 -20.92 -20.94 -38.40
C GLU A 261 -21.61 -20.91 -39.77
N LEU A 262 -21.42 -19.84 -40.55
CA LEU A 262 -21.94 -19.73 -41.92
C LEU A 262 -21.35 -20.77 -42.86
N LYS A 263 -20.06 -21.13 -42.71
CA LYS A 263 -19.46 -22.26 -43.45
C LYS A 263 -20.13 -23.59 -43.09
N LYS A 264 -20.34 -23.87 -41.80
CA LYS A 264 -21.03 -25.09 -41.36
C LYS A 264 -22.47 -25.15 -41.87
N LEU A 265 -23.19 -24.03 -41.83
CA LEU A 265 -24.54 -23.92 -42.39
C LEU A 265 -24.54 -24.20 -43.90
N ALA A 266 -23.57 -23.68 -44.66
CA ALA A 266 -23.45 -23.99 -46.09
C ALA A 266 -23.19 -25.50 -46.34
N GLU A 267 -22.42 -26.17 -45.49
CA GLU A 267 -22.26 -27.64 -45.56
C GLU A 267 -23.55 -28.40 -45.23
N GLU A 268 -24.30 -27.97 -44.22
CA GLU A 268 -25.60 -28.54 -43.85
C GLU A 268 -26.64 -28.36 -44.96
N GLU A 269 -26.71 -27.17 -45.57
CA GLU A 269 -27.55 -26.85 -46.73
C GLU A 269 -27.23 -27.74 -47.93
N ASN A 270 -25.94 -27.92 -48.24
CA ASN A 270 -25.50 -28.79 -49.34
C ASN A 270 -25.85 -30.27 -49.08
N LYS A 271 -25.70 -30.75 -47.84
CA LYS A 271 -26.10 -32.11 -47.45
C LYS A 271 -27.61 -32.33 -47.53
N LEU A 272 -28.41 -31.31 -47.22
CA LEU A 272 -29.86 -31.40 -47.34
C LEU A 272 -30.30 -31.43 -48.80
N ALA A 273 -29.69 -30.60 -49.65
CA ALA A 273 -29.94 -30.58 -51.08
C ALA A 273 -29.62 -31.93 -51.74
N SER A 274 -28.47 -32.54 -51.41
CA SER A 274 -28.11 -33.87 -51.95
C SER A 274 -29.03 -34.99 -51.46
N ARG A 275 -29.53 -34.94 -50.21
CA ARG A 275 -30.55 -35.89 -49.71
C ARG A 275 -31.88 -35.81 -50.46
N TYR A 276 -32.22 -34.66 -51.03
CA TYR A 276 -33.41 -34.47 -51.83
C TYR A 276 -33.20 -34.94 -53.28
N ARG A 277 -32.16 -34.42 -53.94
CA ARG A 277 -31.77 -34.80 -55.31
C ARG A 277 -30.32 -34.42 -55.58
N ASP A 278 -29.54 -35.36 -56.11
CA ASP A 278 -28.14 -35.11 -56.48
C ASP A 278 -28.03 -34.04 -57.59
N GLY A 279 -27.11 -33.09 -57.41
CA GLY A 279 -26.83 -32.01 -58.36
C GLY A 279 -27.66 -30.73 -58.19
N LEU A 280 -28.60 -30.67 -57.24
CA LEU A 280 -29.36 -29.45 -56.93
C LEU A 280 -28.66 -28.58 -55.88
N THR A 281 -28.83 -27.26 -55.99
CA THR A 281 -28.46 -26.32 -54.92
C THR A 281 -29.60 -26.16 -53.91
N PHE A 282 -29.26 -25.78 -52.67
CA PHE A 282 -30.25 -25.53 -51.62
C PHE A 282 -31.31 -24.49 -52.01
N GLY A 283 -30.92 -23.41 -52.72
CA GLY A 283 -31.85 -22.39 -53.20
C GLY A 283 -32.83 -22.92 -54.26
N GLN A 284 -32.34 -23.76 -55.18
CA GLN A 284 -33.20 -24.41 -56.18
C GLN A 284 -34.16 -25.41 -55.53
N MET A 285 -33.70 -26.17 -54.53
CA MET A 285 -34.54 -27.10 -53.77
C MET A 285 -35.67 -26.36 -53.04
N ALA A 286 -35.37 -25.24 -52.39
CA ALA A 286 -36.38 -24.44 -51.70
C ALA A 286 -37.42 -23.87 -52.66
N SER A 287 -36.99 -23.35 -53.82
CA SER A 287 -37.90 -22.85 -54.86
C SER A 287 -38.75 -23.95 -55.49
N GLU A 288 -38.20 -25.15 -55.74
CA GLU A 288 -38.96 -26.28 -56.29
C GLU A 288 -40.03 -26.79 -55.32
N LEU A 289 -39.73 -26.83 -54.01
CA LEU A 289 -40.65 -27.33 -52.99
C LEU A 289 -41.73 -26.33 -52.59
N ASN A 290 -41.33 -25.07 -52.34
CA ASN A 290 -42.18 -24.04 -51.76
C ASN A 290 -42.72 -23.03 -52.79
N GLY A 291 -42.20 -23.06 -54.02
CA GLY A 291 -42.57 -22.12 -55.07
C GLY A 291 -41.74 -20.84 -55.05
N ASP A 292 -42.02 -19.99 -56.02
CA ASP A 292 -41.57 -18.60 -56.07
C ASP A 292 -42.78 -17.66 -56.10
N ASP A 293 -42.55 -16.34 -56.15
CA ASP A 293 -43.65 -15.36 -56.14
C ASP A 293 -44.61 -15.48 -57.34
N GLU A 294 -44.25 -16.25 -58.38
CA GLU A 294 -45.03 -16.41 -59.62
C GLU A 294 -45.62 -17.82 -59.80
N ASN A 295 -45.08 -18.86 -59.15
CA ASN A 295 -45.47 -20.26 -59.33
C ASN A 295 -45.64 -21.01 -58.00
N PRO A 296 -46.76 -21.76 -57.80
CA PRO A 296 -46.95 -22.58 -56.61
C PRO A 296 -45.96 -23.76 -56.57
N GLY A 297 -45.42 -24.02 -55.38
CA GLY A 297 -44.45 -25.10 -55.16
C GLY A 297 -45.02 -26.51 -55.29
N LEU A 298 -44.15 -27.51 -55.39
CA LEU A 298 -44.56 -28.91 -55.49
C LEU A 298 -45.47 -29.36 -54.32
N ILE A 299 -45.23 -28.82 -53.11
CA ILE A 299 -46.05 -29.11 -51.93
C ILE A 299 -47.48 -28.57 -52.10
N GLU A 300 -47.62 -27.32 -52.53
CA GLU A 300 -48.92 -26.68 -52.73
C GLU A 300 -49.71 -27.35 -53.87
N ASN A 301 -49.04 -27.73 -54.95
CA ASN A 301 -49.65 -28.46 -56.06
C ASN A 301 -50.17 -29.85 -55.63
N LEU A 302 -49.38 -30.60 -54.84
CA LEU A 302 -49.80 -31.90 -54.30
C LEU A 302 -50.94 -31.79 -53.26
N ASP A 303 -50.91 -30.77 -52.41
CA ASP A 303 -51.99 -30.47 -51.46
C ASP A 303 -53.30 -30.14 -52.20
N ALA A 304 -53.23 -29.29 -53.23
CA ALA A 304 -54.39 -28.92 -54.05
C ALA A 304 -54.97 -30.13 -54.80
N GLU A 305 -54.11 -31.01 -55.33
CA GLU A 305 -54.53 -32.22 -56.04
C GLU A 305 -55.21 -33.24 -55.10
N LEU A 306 -54.73 -33.39 -53.86
CA LEU A 306 -55.36 -34.23 -52.84
C LEU A 306 -56.72 -33.70 -52.38
N GLN A 307 -56.90 -32.38 -52.30
CA GLN A 307 -58.17 -31.76 -51.90
C GLN A 307 -59.28 -31.89 -52.96
N GLN A 308 -58.92 -31.99 -54.24
CA GLN A 308 -59.90 -32.05 -55.34
C GLN A 308 -60.52 -33.43 -55.57
N GLN A 309 -60.04 -34.50 -54.92
CA GLN A 309 -60.49 -35.88 -55.16
C GLN A 309 -61.07 -36.56 -53.89
N PRO A 310 -62.32 -36.30 -53.49
CA PRO A 310 -62.93 -37.00 -52.36
C PRO A 310 -63.21 -38.48 -52.67
N ILE A 311 -62.80 -39.40 -51.78
CA ILE A 311 -63.08 -40.85 -51.90
C ILE A 311 -64.53 -41.12 -51.49
N ALA A 312 -65.32 -41.73 -52.39
CA ALA A 312 -66.69 -42.16 -52.10
C ALA A 312 -66.74 -43.39 -51.16
N THR A 313 -67.81 -43.54 -50.39
CA THR A 313 -68.01 -44.69 -49.48
C THR A 313 -68.45 -45.94 -50.23
N LYS A 314 -67.83 -47.09 -49.93
CA LYS A 314 -68.13 -48.38 -50.56
C LYS A 314 -69.56 -48.89 -50.29
N SER A 315 -70.11 -49.66 -51.22
CA SER A 315 -71.38 -50.38 -51.07
C SER A 315 -71.22 -51.72 -50.34
N ASN A 316 -70.08 -52.39 -50.51
CA ASN A 316 -69.74 -53.74 -50.03
C ASN A 316 -70.68 -54.85 -50.51
N LEU A 317 -71.41 -54.64 -51.62
CA LEU A 317 -72.23 -55.67 -52.23
C LEU A 317 -71.41 -56.49 -53.24
N THR A 318 -71.61 -57.80 -53.24
CA THR A 318 -71.03 -58.69 -54.26
C THR A 318 -72.10 -59.53 -54.91
N LEU A 319 -71.96 -59.76 -56.22
CA LEU A 319 -72.89 -60.61 -56.95
C LEU A 319 -72.88 -62.05 -56.41
N THR A 320 -71.70 -62.55 -56.02
CA THR A 320 -71.53 -63.89 -55.45
C THR A 320 -72.23 -64.05 -54.10
N GLY A 321 -72.19 -63.01 -53.24
CA GLY A 321 -72.90 -63.03 -51.96
C GLY A 321 -74.42 -63.06 -52.14
N LEU A 322 -74.94 -62.28 -53.08
CA LEU A 322 -76.37 -62.27 -53.42
C LEU A 322 -76.87 -63.62 -53.96
N GLN A 323 -76.08 -64.29 -54.82
CA GLN A 323 -76.42 -65.60 -55.38
C GLN A 323 -76.46 -66.70 -54.29
N SER A 324 -75.51 -66.68 -53.36
CA SER A 324 -75.51 -67.61 -52.22
C SER A 324 -76.76 -67.49 -51.34
N LEU A 325 -77.24 -66.26 -51.12
CA LEU A 325 -78.47 -66.01 -50.36
C LEU A 325 -79.72 -66.56 -51.06
N LYS A 326 -79.77 -66.51 -52.39
CA LYS A 326 -80.86 -67.09 -53.18
C LYS A 326 -80.93 -68.61 -53.04
N GLU A 327 -79.81 -69.28 -53.29
CA GLU A 327 -79.72 -70.75 -53.26
C GLU A 327 -80.09 -71.28 -51.86
N SER A 328 -79.61 -70.63 -50.80
CA SER A 328 -79.98 -70.99 -49.42
C SER A 328 -81.48 -70.83 -49.16
N THR A 329 -82.08 -69.73 -49.62
CA THR A 329 -83.50 -69.43 -49.37
C THR A 329 -84.42 -70.40 -50.13
N GLU A 330 -84.08 -70.78 -51.37
CA GLU A 330 -84.83 -71.78 -52.14
C GLU A 330 -84.76 -73.18 -51.52
N ALA A 331 -83.59 -73.58 -51.02
CA ALA A 331 -83.39 -74.85 -50.32
C ALA A 331 -84.24 -74.92 -49.04
N ASP A 332 -84.15 -73.89 -48.19
CA ASP A 332 -84.87 -73.82 -46.91
C ASP A 332 -86.41 -73.82 -47.14
N LEU A 333 -86.92 -73.10 -48.15
CA LEU A 333 -88.36 -73.09 -48.46
C LEU A 333 -88.90 -74.46 -48.93
N THR A 334 -88.07 -75.25 -49.60
CA THR A 334 -88.43 -76.58 -50.09
C THR A 334 -88.54 -77.57 -48.92
N GLU A 335 -87.61 -77.49 -47.98
CA GLU A 335 -87.60 -78.31 -46.77
C GLU A 335 -88.78 -77.97 -45.83
N LEU A 336 -89.11 -76.69 -45.66
CA LEU A 336 -90.26 -76.24 -44.87
C LEU A 336 -91.59 -76.84 -45.34
N ASN A 337 -91.83 -76.86 -46.64
CA ASN A 337 -93.07 -77.42 -47.21
C ASN A 337 -93.17 -78.93 -46.96
N THR A 338 -92.03 -79.63 -47.04
CA THR A 338 -91.94 -81.08 -46.80
C THR A 338 -92.30 -81.41 -45.35
N GLN A 339 -91.75 -80.67 -44.39
CA GLN A 339 -92.02 -80.88 -42.97
C GLN A 339 -93.45 -80.49 -42.56
N LYS A 340 -94.03 -79.42 -43.11
CA LYS A 340 -95.43 -79.03 -42.83
C LYS A 340 -96.44 -80.08 -43.30
N GLN A 341 -96.17 -80.74 -44.44
CA GLN A 341 -97.05 -81.80 -44.96
C GLN A 341 -97.06 -83.00 -44.00
N ALA A 342 -95.88 -83.46 -43.56
CA ALA A 342 -95.74 -84.57 -42.63
C ALA A 342 -96.43 -84.31 -41.27
N LEU A 343 -96.49 -83.06 -40.83
CA LEU A 343 -97.14 -82.67 -39.57
C LEU A 343 -98.67 -82.76 -39.63
N THR A 344 -99.24 -82.51 -40.82
CA THR A 344 -100.69 -82.52 -41.04
C THR A 344 -101.25 -83.94 -41.02
N ASP A 345 -100.50 -84.92 -41.55
CA ASP A 345 -100.92 -86.31 -41.65
C ASP A 345 -101.01 -87.03 -40.28
N ALA A 346 -100.31 -86.52 -39.26
CA ALA A 346 -100.20 -87.18 -37.96
C ALA A 346 -101.16 -86.66 -36.87
N SER A 347 -102.01 -85.67 -37.16
CA SER A 347 -102.77 -84.94 -36.13
C SER A 347 -103.93 -85.72 -35.49
N GLN A 348 -104.31 -86.90 -36.01
CA GLN A 348 -105.45 -87.67 -35.52
C GLN A 348 -105.20 -88.44 -34.19
N GLN A 349 -103.96 -88.53 -33.69
CA GLN A 349 -103.62 -89.31 -32.48
C GLN A 349 -103.34 -88.47 -31.23
N VAL A 350 -103.43 -87.14 -31.31
CA VAL A 350 -102.94 -86.22 -30.26
C VAL A 350 -103.77 -86.27 -28.96
N SER A 351 -105.07 -86.62 -29.01
CA SER A 351 -105.92 -86.70 -27.81
C SER A 351 -105.55 -87.85 -26.85
N PHE A 352 -104.76 -88.84 -27.29
CA PHE A 352 -104.39 -89.99 -26.45
C PHE A 352 -103.10 -89.77 -25.63
N LYS A 353 -102.31 -88.71 -25.93
CA LYS A 353 -101.04 -88.44 -25.22
C LYS A 353 -101.25 -88.19 -23.72
N GLN A 354 -102.15 -87.28 -23.37
CA GLN A 354 -102.43 -86.95 -21.97
C GLN A 354 -102.99 -88.16 -21.19
N LEU A 355 -103.79 -88.99 -21.85
CA LEU A 355 -104.34 -90.21 -21.27
C LEU A 355 -103.23 -91.20 -20.90
N TYR A 356 -102.28 -91.45 -21.82
CA TYR A 356 -101.20 -92.40 -21.59
C TYR A 356 -100.14 -91.89 -20.59
N GLU A 357 -99.84 -90.59 -20.57
CA GLU A 357 -98.93 -89.99 -19.57
C GLU A 357 -99.48 -90.15 -18.15
N ALA A 358 -100.79 -89.89 -17.97
CA ALA A 358 -101.45 -90.08 -16.69
C ALA A 358 -101.39 -91.55 -16.25
N VAL A 359 -101.61 -92.51 -17.16
CA VAL A 359 -101.49 -93.94 -16.86
C VAL A 359 -100.07 -94.31 -16.45
N THR A 360 -99.03 -93.78 -17.10
CA THR A 360 -97.63 -94.09 -16.74
C THR A 360 -97.20 -93.50 -15.40
N GLN A 361 -97.65 -92.29 -15.06
CA GLN A 361 -97.29 -91.62 -13.81
C GLN A 361 -97.81 -92.35 -12.56
N VAL A 362 -98.98 -92.98 -12.63
CA VAL A 362 -99.60 -93.66 -11.48
C VAL A 362 -98.96 -95.04 -11.19
N LYS A 363 -98.08 -95.53 -12.08
CA LYS A 363 -97.39 -96.82 -11.95
C LYS A 363 -96.63 -96.98 -10.63
N THR A 364 -96.00 -95.92 -10.12
CA THR A 364 -95.27 -95.95 -8.84
C THR A 364 -96.17 -96.21 -7.65
N SER A 365 -97.40 -95.71 -7.65
CA SER A 365 -98.36 -95.91 -6.55
C SER A 365 -99.05 -97.28 -6.52
N SER A 366 -99.19 -97.95 -7.67
CA SER A 366 -99.79 -99.29 -7.74
C SER A 366 -99.00 -100.20 -8.69
N PRO A 367 -97.85 -100.74 -8.24
CA PRO A 367 -96.92 -101.45 -9.11
C PRO A 367 -97.39 -102.87 -9.48
N LYS A 368 -98.29 -103.47 -8.70
CA LYS A 368 -98.77 -104.86 -8.89
C LYS A 368 -100.23 -104.96 -9.32
N HIS A 369 -100.98 -103.85 -9.33
CA HIS A 369 -102.41 -103.83 -9.66
C HIS A 369 -102.74 -102.66 -10.57
N CYS A 370 -103.73 -102.83 -11.46
CA CYS A 370 -104.26 -101.72 -12.25
C CYS A 370 -104.82 -100.64 -11.31
N PRO A 371 -104.44 -99.37 -11.44
CA PRO A 371 -104.81 -98.34 -10.47
C PRO A 371 -106.29 -97.95 -10.59
N ALA A 372 -106.92 -98.22 -11.73
CA ALA A 372 -108.34 -97.94 -11.96
C ALA A 372 -109.26 -99.04 -11.42
N CYS A 373 -108.99 -100.31 -11.75
CA CYS A 373 -109.88 -101.44 -11.41
C CYS A 373 -109.32 -102.41 -10.36
N GLN A 374 -108.10 -102.17 -9.86
CA GLN A 374 -107.38 -102.99 -8.88
C GLN A 374 -107.11 -104.45 -9.27
N THR A 375 -107.33 -104.83 -10.53
CA THR A 375 -106.97 -106.17 -11.03
C THR A 375 -105.45 -106.38 -10.92
N PRO A 376 -104.98 -107.49 -10.32
CA PRO A 376 -103.56 -107.83 -10.31
C PRO A 376 -103.01 -107.91 -11.75
N LEU A 377 -101.89 -107.25 -12.04
CA LEU A 377 -101.36 -107.17 -13.40
C LEU A 377 -101.03 -108.54 -14.01
N ALA A 378 -100.79 -109.57 -13.18
CA ALA A 378 -100.57 -110.94 -13.63
C ALA A 378 -101.81 -111.58 -14.29
N GLN A 379 -103.00 -111.03 -14.10
CA GLN A 379 -104.27 -111.51 -14.67
C GLN A 379 -104.82 -110.59 -15.77
N ALA A 380 -104.13 -109.49 -16.10
CA ALA A 380 -104.57 -108.54 -17.12
C ALA A 380 -104.19 -109.02 -18.53
N VAL A 381 -105.12 -108.92 -19.49
CA VAL A 381 -104.88 -109.33 -20.90
C VAL A 381 -103.80 -108.48 -21.57
N VAL A 382 -103.81 -107.18 -21.31
CA VAL A 382 -102.77 -106.24 -21.73
C VAL A 382 -102.40 -105.39 -20.52
N ASN A 383 -101.11 -105.30 -20.22
CA ASN A 383 -100.65 -104.47 -19.13
C ASN A 383 -100.79 -102.98 -19.52
N PRO A 384 -101.67 -102.21 -18.85
CA PRO A 384 -101.98 -100.84 -19.24
C PRO A 384 -100.74 -99.92 -19.18
N TYR A 385 -99.77 -100.24 -18.32
CA TYR A 385 -98.55 -99.43 -18.19
C TYR A 385 -97.56 -99.66 -19.34
N SER A 386 -97.45 -100.88 -19.87
CA SER A 386 -96.58 -101.14 -21.03
C SER A 386 -97.19 -100.58 -22.31
N HIS A 387 -98.50 -100.74 -22.50
CA HIS A 387 -99.21 -100.20 -23.66
C HIS A 387 -99.16 -98.66 -23.71
N ALA A 388 -99.36 -97.98 -22.56
CA ALA A 388 -99.21 -96.53 -22.48
C ALA A 388 -97.78 -96.06 -22.80
N GLY A 389 -96.75 -96.81 -22.39
CA GLY A 389 -95.36 -96.50 -22.69
C GLY A 389 -95.00 -96.64 -24.18
N GLU A 390 -95.46 -97.71 -24.84
CA GLU A 390 -95.23 -97.92 -26.28
C GLU A 390 -95.93 -96.85 -27.14
N GLU A 391 -97.16 -96.48 -26.80
CA GLU A 391 -97.91 -95.46 -27.54
C GLU A 391 -97.36 -94.04 -27.32
N LEU A 392 -96.80 -93.73 -26.14
CA LEU A 392 -96.09 -92.47 -25.91
C LEU A 392 -94.79 -92.34 -26.71
N GLY A 393 -94.06 -93.46 -26.91
CA GLY A 393 -92.86 -93.48 -27.74
C GLY A 393 -93.13 -93.09 -29.19
N LYS A 394 -94.31 -93.45 -29.74
CA LYS A 394 -94.73 -93.05 -31.09
C LYS A 394 -95.09 -91.57 -31.21
N LEU A 395 -95.57 -90.95 -30.13
CA LEU A 395 -96.03 -89.55 -30.11
C LEU A 395 -94.89 -88.52 -29.87
N GLN A 396 -93.68 -88.97 -29.50
CA GLN A 396 -92.53 -88.09 -29.27
C GLN A 396 -91.92 -87.50 -30.56
N HIS A 397 -91.98 -88.23 -31.68
CA HIS A 397 -91.49 -87.80 -32.99
C HIS A 397 -92.20 -86.54 -33.53
N LEU A 398 -93.48 -86.34 -33.17
CA LEU A 398 -94.27 -85.19 -33.60
C LEU A 398 -93.85 -83.87 -32.94
N GLY A 399 -93.31 -83.92 -31.73
CA GLY A 399 -92.79 -82.73 -31.04
C GLY A 399 -91.50 -82.21 -31.66
N ALA A 400 -90.63 -83.10 -32.16
CA ALA A 400 -89.40 -82.72 -32.85
C ALA A 400 -89.69 -82.03 -34.20
N LEU A 401 -90.64 -82.58 -34.97
CA LEU A 401 -91.02 -82.02 -36.27
C LEU A 401 -91.63 -80.60 -36.16
N GLN A 402 -92.32 -80.29 -35.05
CA GLN A 402 -92.87 -78.94 -34.80
C GLN A 402 -91.79 -77.89 -34.55
N GLU A 403 -90.72 -78.25 -33.83
CA GLU A 403 -89.63 -77.31 -33.55
C GLU A 403 -88.77 -77.09 -34.80
N GLU A 404 -88.50 -78.13 -35.60
CA GLU A 404 -87.77 -78.01 -36.87
C GLU A 404 -88.46 -77.04 -37.85
N VAL A 405 -89.80 -77.14 -38.00
CA VAL A 405 -90.58 -76.21 -38.83
C VAL A 405 -90.44 -74.77 -38.34
N LYS A 406 -90.39 -74.56 -37.02
CA LYS A 406 -90.29 -73.23 -36.41
C LYS A 406 -88.89 -72.63 -36.63
N GLU A 407 -87.84 -73.41 -36.45
CA GLU A 407 -86.46 -73.00 -36.72
C GLU A 407 -86.25 -72.65 -38.20
N LEU A 408 -86.81 -73.45 -39.12
CA LEU A 408 -86.71 -73.18 -40.55
C LEU A 408 -87.44 -71.89 -40.96
N ASN A 409 -88.62 -71.61 -40.41
CA ASN A 409 -89.33 -70.36 -40.66
C ASN A 409 -88.52 -69.14 -40.19
N GLU A 410 -87.84 -69.24 -39.04
CA GLU A 410 -87.00 -68.17 -38.53
C GLU A 410 -85.76 -67.93 -39.40
N LYS A 411 -85.12 -69.01 -39.87
CA LYS A 411 -83.97 -68.95 -40.78
C LYS A 411 -84.34 -68.26 -42.11
N ILE A 412 -85.46 -68.65 -42.73
CA ILE A 412 -85.96 -68.04 -43.97
C ILE A 412 -86.30 -66.56 -43.75
N ARG A 413 -86.89 -66.21 -42.60
CA ARG A 413 -87.20 -64.80 -42.28
C ARG A 413 -85.94 -63.94 -42.25
N LEU A 414 -84.85 -64.46 -41.67
CA LEU A 414 -83.57 -63.74 -41.60
C LEU A 414 -82.91 -63.58 -42.97
N THR A 415 -82.88 -64.63 -43.80
CA THR A 415 -82.31 -64.52 -45.16
C THR A 415 -83.11 -63.57 -46.04
N LEU A 416 -84.44 -63.60 -45.97
CA LEU A 416 -85.29 -62.66 -46.69
C LEU A 416 -85.10 -61.20 -46.23
N ALA A 417 -84.90 -60.96 -44.93
CA ALA A 417 -84.58 -59.64 -44.41
C ALA A 417 -83.21 -59.12 -44.92
N GLU A 418 -82.24 -60.01 -45.08
CA GLU A 418 -80.93 -59.66 -45.64
C GLU A 418 -81.03 -59.29 -47.12
N ILE A 419 -81.81 -60.04 -47.90
CA ILE A 419 -82.09 -59.72 -49.30
C ILE A 419 -82.84 -58.39 -49.45
N ALA A 420 -83.80 -58.10 -48.56
CA ALA A 420 -84.50 -56.81 -48.54
C ALA A 420 -83.53 -55.65 -48.29
N LYS A 421 -82.55 -55.83 -47.40
CA LYS A 421 -81.51 -54.82 -47.11
C LYS A 421 -80.58 -54.59 -48.32
N ILE A 422 -80.31 -55.62 -49.12
CA ILE A 422 -79.57 -55.47 -50.37
C ILE A 422 -80.37 -54.62 -51.36
N ILE A 423 -81.68 -54.88 -51.50
CA ILE A 423 -82.59 -54.06 -52.33
C ILE A 423 -82.58 -52.60 -51.86
N ASP A 424 -82.64 -52.35 -50.56
CA ASP A 424 -82.56 -50.98 -50.00
C ASP A 424 -81.23 -50.31 -50.32
N THR A 425 -80.12 -51.04 -50.23
CA THR A 425 -78.78 -50.52 -50.55
C THR A 425 -78.65 -50.17 -52.03
N CYS A 426 -79.19 -51.01 -52.90
CA CYS A 426 -79.25 -50.76 -54.34
C CYS A 426 -80.11 -49.53 -54.66
N CYS A 427 -81.30 -49.39 -54.05
CA CYS A 427 -82.18 -48.24 -54.25
C CYS A 427 -81.59 -46.93 -53.69
N ALA A 428 -80.85 -46.99 -52.57
CA ALA A 428 -80.21 -45.83 -51.98
C ALA A 428 -78.99 -45.32 -52.78
N ARG A 429 -78.26 -46.23 -53.45
CA ARG A 429 -77.05 -45.89 -54.21
C ARG A 429 -77.32 -45.61 -55.69
N LEU A 430 -78.38 -46.19 -56.25
CA LEU A 430 -78.83 -46.01 -57.63
C LEU A 430 -80.23 -45.38 -57.60
N THR A 431 -80.28 -44.05 -57.47
CA THR A 431 -81.49 -43.29 -57.11
C THR A 431 -82.38 -42.91 -58.30
N GLN A 432 -81.92 -43.06 -59.55
CA GLN A 432 -82.71 -42.72 -60.74
C GLN A 432 -83.51 -43.93 -61.23
N ASP A 433 -84.85 -43.80 -61.24
CA ASP A 433 -85.82 -44.79 -61.78
C ASP A 433 -85.47 -46.24 -61.48
N ASN A 434 -85.16 -46.55 -60.21
CA ASN A 434 -84.78 -47.90 -59.83
C ASN A 434 -86.00 -48.84 -59.83
N PRO A 435 -86.04 -49.87 -60.69
CA PRO A 435 -87.17 -50.80 -60.78
C PRO A 435 -87.36 -51.65 -59.52
N LEU A 436 -86.38 -51.67 -58.59
CA LEU A 436 -86.48 -52.40 -57.32
C LEU A 436 -87.18 -51.61 -56.21
N SER A 437 -87.40 -50.31 -56.40
CA SER A 437 -88.01 -49.43 -55.38
C SER A 437 -89.41 -49.88 -54.96
N THR A 438 -90.18 -50.46 -55.89
CA THR A 438 -91.51 -51.03 -55.63
C THR A 438 -91.49 -52.30 -54.78
N PHE A 439 -90.32 -52.94 -54.63
CA PHE A 439 -90.12 -54.17 -53.85
C PHE A 439 -89.47 -53.92 -52.48
N GLN A 440 -89.21 -52.66 -52.13
CA GLN A 440 -88.76 -52.28 -50.79
C GLN A 440 -89.86 -52.56 -49.76
N ILE A 441 -89.47 -53.07 -48.59
CA ILE A 441 -90.42 -53.44 -47.54
C ILE A 441 -90.64 -52.21 -46.64
N PRO A 442 -91.90 -51.73 -46.49
CA PRO A 442 -92.20 -50.60 -45.62
C PRO A 442 -91.88 -50.91 -44.15
N SER A 443 -91.40 -49.91 -43.41
CA SER A 443 -91.04 -50.05 -41.99
C SER A 443 -92.19 -50.63 -41.16
N GLY A 444 -91.95 -51.77 -40.50
CA GLY A 444 -92.92 -52.47 -39.65
C GLY A 444 -93.58 -53.70 -40.29
N LYS A 445 -93.33 -53.99 -41.58
CA LYS A 445 -93.66 -55.28 -42.21
C LYS A 445 -92.42 -56.15 -42.32
N ALA A 446 -92.60 -57.47 -42.21
CA ALA A 446 -91.53 -58.44 -42.42
C ALA A 446 -91.61 -59.04 -43.82
N ALA A 447 -90.47 -59.40 -44.38
CA ALA A 447 -90.40 -60.16 -45.61
C ALA A 447 -91.05 -61.54 -45.40
N ASP A 448 -91.96 -61.91 -46.29
CA ASP A 448 -92.64 -63.20 -46.25
C ASP A 448 -92.45 -63.98 -47.55
N ASN A 449 -92.98 -65.20 -47.58
CA ASN A 449 -92.85 -66.09 -48.73
C ASN A 449 -93.60 -65.57 -49.98
N GLU A 450 -94.55 -64.66 -49.81
CA GLU A 450 -95.27 -64.03 -50.92
C GLU A 450 -94.42 -62.92 -51.57
N TRP A 451 -93.77 -62.11 -50.74
CA TRP A 451 -92.76 -61.15 -51.17
C TRP A 451 -91.59 -61.82 -51.89
N TRP A 452 -91.06 -62.93 -51.36
CA TRP A 452 -90.02 -63.73 -52.04
C TRP A 452 -90.43 -64.16 -53.45
N ARG A 453 -91.66 -64.67 -53.61
CA ARG A 453 -92.18 -65.09 -54.92
C ARG A 453 -92.34 -63.92 -55.89
N SER A 454 -92.70 -62.74 -55.39
CA SER A 454 -92.85 -61.53 -56.23
C SER A 454 -91.54 -61.12 -56.93
N LEU A 455 -90.39 -61.38 -56.31
CA LEU A 455 -89.06 -61.07 -56.89
C LEU A 455 -88.72 -61.94 -58.12
N HIS A 456 -89.40 -63.08 -58.27
CA HIS A 456 -89.20 -64.04 -59.36
C HIS A 456 -90.32 -64.03 -60.41
N GLN A 457 -91.37 -63.22 -60.24
CA GLN A 457 -92.44 -63.07 -61.23
C GLN A 457 -92.00 -62.17 -62.40
N GLN A 458 -92.42 -62.52 -63.62
CA GLN A 458 -92.14 -61.72 -64.82
C GLN A 458 -93.04 -60.49 -64.85
N ILE A 459 -92.42 -59.32 -65.05
CA ILE A 459 -93.10 -58.07 -65.38
C ILE A 459 -93.23 -58.05 -66.92
N GLU A 460 -94.38 -57.60 -67.46
CA GLU A 460 -94.73 -57.60 -68.90
C GLU A 460 -93.51 -57.39 -69.84
N ASN A 461 -93.02 -58.48 -70.46
CA ASN A 461 -91.91 -58.53 -71.41
C ASN A 461 -90.55 -57.93 -70.96
N GLY A 462 -90.21 -58.03 -69.66
CA GLY A 462 -88.91 -57.60 -69.12
C GLY A 462 -88.20 -58.65 -68.21
N PRO A 463 -86.94 -58.39 -67.81
CA PRO A 463 -86.22 -59.21 -66.83
C PRO A 463 -86.89 -59.16 -65.45
N THR A 464 -86.66 -60.20 -64.62
CA THR A 464 -87.30 -60.28 -63.30
C THR A 464 -86.69 -59.26 -62.31
N PRO A 465 -87.41 -58.86 -61.26
CA PRO A 465 -86.85 -58.02 -60.19
C PRO A 465 -85.54 -58.60 -59.62
N TRP A 466 -85.43 -59.92 -59.47
CA TRP A 466 -84.18 -60.55 -59.08
C TRP A 466 -83.01 -60.30 -60.06
N GLN A 467 -83.26 -60.36 -61.37
CA GLN A 467 -82.24 -60.07 -62.38
C GLN A 467 -81.79 -58.61 -62.36
N HIS A 468 -82.71 -57.69 -62.07
CA HIS A 468 -82.36 -56.29 -61.82
C HIS A 468 -81.49 -56.13 -60.57
N LEU A 469 -81.80 -56.88 -59.50
CA LEU A 469 -81.00 -56.87 -58.28
C LEU A 469 -79.59 -57.42 -58.50
N GLU A 470 -79.44 -58.51 -59.25
CA GLU A 470 -78.13 -59.04 -59.66
C GLU A 470 -77.33 -58.04 -60.51
N ALA A 471 -77.97 -57.39 -61.49
CA ALA A 471 -77.31 -56.39 -62.33
C ALA A 471 -76.82 -55.17 -61.52
N GLN A 472 -77.65 -54.69 -60.59
CA GLN A 472 -77.31 -53.56 -59.72
C GLN A 472 -76.22 -53.91 -58.69
N ALA A 473 -76.26 -55.11 -58.11
CA ALA A 473 -75.20 -55.60 -57.24
C ALA A 473 -73.85 -55.68 -57.97
N ARG A 474 -73.83 -56.17 -59.21
CA ARG A 474 -72.62 -56.18 -60.05
C ARG A 474 -72.10 -54.78 -60.36
N GLN A 475 -73.00 -53.83 -60.64
CA GLN A 475 -72.62 -52.44 -60.92
C GLN A 475 -71.96 -51.78 -59.69
N LEU A 476 -72.50 -52.02 -58.50
CA LEU A 476 -71.97 -51.50 -57.25
C LEU A 476 -70.64 -52.17 -56.85
N GLU A 477 -70.47 -53.47 -57.13
CA GLU A 477 -69.19 -54.18 -56.94
C GLU A 477 -68.05 -53.58 -57.80
N GLU A 478 -68.32 -53.22 -59.05
CA GLU A 478 -67.32 -52.60 -59.94
C GLU A 478 -67.01 -51.15 -59.55
N ALA A 479 -68.00 -50.41 -59.04
CA ALA A 479 -67.78 -49.08 -58.47
C ALA A 479 -66.86 -49.14 -57.24
N ASP A 480 -67.02 -50.14 -56.37
CA ASP A 480 -66.17 -50.35 -55.20
C ASP A 480 -64.70 -50.65 -55.56
N ARG A 481 -64.45 -51.35 -56.69
CA ARG A 481 -63.08 -51.58 -57.20
C ARG A 481 -62.41 -50.28 -57.68
N THR A 482 -63.18 -49.40 -58.32
CA THR A 482 -62.67 -48.11 -58.78
C THR A 482 -62.32 -47.21 -57.58
N ILE A 483 -63.13 -47.26 -56.51
CA ILE A 483 -62.85 -46.60 -55.24
C ILE A 483 -61.53 -47.12 -54.61
N ASP A 484 -61.28 -48.42 -54.66
CA ASP A 484 -60.03 -49.01 -54.15
C ASP A 484 -58.76 -48.54 -54.89
N LEU A 485 -58.83 -48.41 -56.21
CA LEU A 485 -57.72 -47.91 -57.01
C LEU A 485 -57.39 -46.45 -56.67
N LEU A 486 -58.41 -45.60 -56.56
CA LEU A 486 -58.27 -44.18 -56.19
C LEU A 486 -57.74 -44.01 -54.76
N ALA A 487 -58.19 -44.85 -53.81
CA ALA A 487 -57.71 -44.83 -52.43
C ALA A 487 -56.21 -45.16 -52.32
N ARG A 488 -55.72 -46.12 -53.11
CA ARG A 488 -54.28 -46.45 -53.16
C ARG A 488 -53.46 -45.29 -53.70
N GLN A 489 -53.89 -44.68 -54.81
CA GLN A 489 -53.22 -43.52 -55.40
C GLN A 489 -53.17 -42.32 -54.46
N GLN A 490 -54.23 -42.04 -53.69
CA GLN A 490 -54.20 -41.00 -52.66
C GLN A 490 -53.22 -41.30 -51.54
N THR A 491 -53.10 -42.56 -51.11
CA THR A 491 -52.20 -42.95 -50.04
C THR A 491 -50.74 -42.70 -50.45
N GLU A 492 -50.36 -43.08 -51.67
CA GLU A 492 -49.03 -42.82 -52.23
C GLU A 492 -48.72 -41.31 -52.30
N LYS A 493 -49.68 -40.49 -52.78
CA LYS A 493 -49.53 -39.03 -52.82
C LYS A 493 -49.42 -38.39 -51.44
N GLN A 494 -50.15 -38.89 -50.43
CA GLN A 494 -50.06 -38.43 -49.05
C GLN A 494 -48.71 -38.75 -48.41
N GLU A 495 -48.14 -39.92 -48.69
CA GLU A 495 -46.80 -40.29 -48.21
C GLU A 495 -45.71 -39.40 -48.81
N GLU A 496 -45.79 -39.12 -50.12
CA GLU A 496 -44.84 -38.21 -50.77
C GLU A 496 -45.00 -36.77 -50.25
N LEU A 497 -46.22 -36.26 -50.07
CA LEU A 497 -46.44 -34.94 -49.46
C LEU A 497 -45.84 -34.86 -48.04
N LYS A 498 -45.98 -35.92 -47.24
CA LYS A 498 -45.38 -35.99 -45.90
C LYS A 498 -43.85 -35.95 -45.95
N ARG A 499 -43.24 -36.61 -46.92
CA ARG A 499 -41.79 -36.55 -47.16
C ARG A 499 -41.34 -35.15 -47.56
N LEU A 500 -42.02 -34.50 -48.50
CA LEU A 500 -41.69 -33.14 -48.96
C LEU A 500 -41.84 -32.09 -47.85
N ARG A 501 -42.91 -32.16 -47.04
CA ARG A 501 -43.08 -31.32 -45.83
C ARG A 501 -42.00 -31.56 -44.77
N GLY A 502 -41.39 -32.74 -44.73
CA GLY A 502 -40.23 -33.03 -43.89
C GLY A 502 -39.02 -32.20 -44.31
N PHE A 503 -38.75 -32.12 -45.62
CA PHE A 503 -37.69 -31.30 -46.18
C PHE A 503 -37.95 -29.80 -46.00
N ASP A 504 -39.17 -29.32 -46.22
CA ASP A 504 -39.53 -27.91 -45.99
C ASP A 504 -39.23 -27.43 -44.55
N LYS A 505 -39.57 -28.24 -43.54
CA LYS A 505 -39.23 -27.94 -42.14
C LYS A 505 -37.72 -27.81 -41.91
N GLU A 506 -36.92 -28.65 -42.55
CA GLU A 506 -35.45 -28.56 -42.47
C GLU A 506 -34.94 -27.29 -43.20
N ILE A 507 -35.53 -26.93 -44.35
CA ILE A 507 -35.23 -25.69 -45.09
C ILE A 507 -35.49 -24.45 -44.25
N VAL A 508 -36.70 -24.31 -43.69
CA VAL A 508 -37.08 -23.15 -42.85
C VAL A 508 -36.13 -23.00 -41.66
N LYS A 509 -35.74 -24.12 -41.03
CA LYS A 509 -34.79 -24.13 -39.91
C LYS A 509 -33.41 -23.60 -40.32
N LEU A 510 -32.88 -24.05 -41.47
CA LEU A 510 -31.57 -23.61 -41.96
C LEU A 510 -31.60 -22.15 -42.42
N GLN A 511 -32.63 -21.73 -43.17
CA GLN A 511 -32.82 -20.34 -43.60
C GLN A 511 -32.91 -19.38 -42.41
N THR A 512 -33.69 -19.72 -41.39
CA THR A 512 -33.82 -18.89 -40.18
C THR A 512 -32.49 -18.74 -39.44
N ARG A 513 -31.71 -19.83 -39.31
CA ARG A 513 -30.38 -19.80 -38.70
C ARG A 513 -29.42 -18.92 -39.50
N ARG A 514 -29.44 -19.04 -40.83
CA ARG A 514 -28.61 -18.24 -41.72
C ARG A 514 -28.94 -16.75 -41.66
N GLU A 515 -30.22 -16.38 -41.77
CA GLU A 515 -30.65 -14.99 -41.61
C GLU A 515 -30.25 -14.39 -40.26
N THR A 516 -30.37 -15.17 -39.19
CA THR A 516 -30.01 -14.72 -37.84
C THR A 516 -28.51 -14.46 -37.75
N ALA A 517 -27.69 -15.35 -38.30
CA ALA A 517 -26.23 -15.20 -38.39
C ALA A 517 -25.84 -13.98 -39.24
N ASP A 518 -26.45 -13.79 -40.41
CA ASP A 518 -26.17 -12.66 -41.30
C ASP A 518 -26.59 -11.32 -40.68
N LYS A 519 -27.76 -11.24 -40.04
CA LYS A 519 -28.22 -10.04 -39.30
C LYS A 519 -27.28 -9.72 -38.14
N ALA A 520 -26.82 -10.72 -37.40
CA ALA A 520 -25.86 -10.54 -36.31
C ALA A 520 -24.50 -10.03 -36.82
N LEU A 521 -24.00 -10.58 -37.94
CA LEU A 521 -22.75 -10.14 -38.57
C LEU A 521 -22.84 -8.69 -39.07
N ALA A 522 -23.94 -8.33 -39.75
CA ALA A 522 -24.17 -6.96 -40.19
C ALA A 522 -24.26 -5.98 -39.02
N LYS A 523 -24.93 -6.37 -37.93
CA LYS A 523 -25.02 -5.57 -36.69
C LYS A 523 -23.65 -5.37 -36.04
N ALA A 524 -22.83 -6.42 -35.95
CA ALA A 524 -21.50 -6.35 -35.37
C ALA A 524 -20.56 -5.43 -36.18
N LYS A 525 -20.55 -5.54 -37.52
CA LYS A 525 -19.77 -4.64 -38.39
C LYS A 525 -20.19 -3.18 -38.21
N LYS A 526 -21.49 -2.90 -38.26
CA LYS A 526 -22.03 -1.54 -38.11
C LYS A 526 -21.73 -0.95 -36.74
N ALA A 527 -21.75 -1.74 -35.67
CA ALA A 527 -21.43 -1.28 -34.32
C ALA A 527 -19.96 -0.84 -34.20
N ILE A 528 -19.03 -1.55 -34.84
CA ILE A 528 -17.60 -1.22 -34.85
C ILE A 528 -17.33 0.04 -35.68
N GLU A 529 -17.86 0.12 -36.91
CA GLU A 529 -17.71 1.32 -37.75
C GLU A 529 -18.27 2.57 -37.06
N LYS A 530 -19.46 2.43 -36.46
CA LYS A 530 -20.12 3.51 -35.71
C LYS A 530 -19.26 3.96 -34.52
N PHE A 531 -18.68 3.02 -33.79
CA PHE A 531 -17.82 3.32 -32.64
C PHE A 531 -16.61 4.18 -33.03
N ASP A 532 -15.91 3.83 -34.11
CA ASP A 532 -14.73 4.58 -34.56
C ASP A 532 -15.11 6.00 -35.00
N THR A 533 -16.26 6.17 -35.67
CA THR A 533 -16.76 7.50 -36.04
C THR A 533 -17.21 8.34 -34.83
N GLU A 534 -17.92 7.76 -33.85
CA GLU A 534 -18.40 8.49 -32.68
C GLU A 534 -17.27 8.87 -31.70
N ASN A 535 -16.19 8.09 -31.67
CA ASN A 535 -15.06 8.31 -30.77
C ASN A 535 -13.81 8.87 -31.47
N ALA A 536 -13.94 9.36 -32.72
CA ALA A 536 -12.81 9.87 -33.51
C ALA A 536 -12.00 10.94 -32.77
N GLN A 537 -12.66 11.89 -32.08
CA GLN A 537 -11.98 12.91 -31.28
C GLN A 537 -11.23 12.30 -30.09
N LEU A 538 -11.82 11.35 -29.38
CA LEU A 538 -11.17 10.68 -28.26
C LEU A 538 -9.95 9.87 -28.73
N ILE A 539 -10.01 9.25 -29.91
CA ILE A 539 -8.88 8.54 -30.52
C ILE A 539 -7.74 9.50 -30.86
N ALA A 540 -8.04 10.67 -31.46
CA ALA A 540 -7.05 11.69 -31.75
C ALA A 540 -6.40 12.23 -30.47
N ASP A 541 -7.23 12.54 -29.46
CA ASP A 541 -6.77 13.02 -28.17
C ASP A 541 -5.87 12.00 -27.43
N VAL A 542 -6.12 10.70 -27.58
CA VAL A 542 -5.26 9.63 -27.04
C VAL A 542 -3.90 9.62 -27.72
N GLU A 543 -3.84 9.90 -29.01
CA GLU A 543 -2.57 9.98 -29.74
C GLU A 543 -1.73 11.17 -29.25
N ASP A 544 -2.35 12.33 -29.05
CA ASP A 544 -1.70 13.52 -28.48
C ASP A 544 -1.25 13.29 -27.03
N GLU A 545 -2.04 12.56 -26.23
CA GLU A 545 -1.76 12.23 -24.83
C GLU A 545 -0.51 11.34 -24.67
N LYS A 546 -0.19 10.49 -25.65
CA LYS A 546 0.99 9.60 -25.57
C LYS A 546 2.30 10.35 -25.35
N ALA A 547 2.50 11.49 -26.02
CA ALA A 547 3.71 12.29 -25.87
C ALA A 547 3.83 12.84 -24.44
N VAL A 548 2.70 13.31 -23.88
CA VAL A 548 2.62 13.84 -22.51
C VAL A 548 2.87 12.73 -21.48
N VAL A 549 2.24 11.56 -21.64
CA VAL A 549 2.44 10.41 -20.74
C VAL A 549 3.89 9.93 -20.78
N THR A 550 4.51 9.87 -21.96
CA THR A 550 5.93 9.52 -22.11
C THR A 550 6.82 10.51 -21.35
N GLN A 551 6.55 11.81 -21.47
CA GLN A 551 7.26 12.85 -20.71
C GLN A 551 7.05 12.69 -19.20
N ASN A 552 5.82 12.45 -18.75
CA ASN A 552 5.49 12.25 -17.34
C ASN A 552 6.20 11.03 -16.73
N GLN A 553 6.29 9.92 -17.48
CA GLN A 553 7.05 8.73 -17.08
C GLN A 553 8.55 9.02 -16.96
N ALA A 554 9.12 9.80 -17.89
CA ALA A 554 10.51 10.23 -17.81
C ALA A 554 10.76 11.12 -16.58
N ILE A 555 9.87 12.07 -16.29
CA ILE A 555 9.91 12.93 -15.09
C ILE A 555 9.87 12.08 -13.82
N ALA A 556 8.91 11.16 -13.70
CA ALA A 556 8.74 10.34 -12.50
C ALA A 556 9.96 9.44 -12.25
N LYS A 557 10.49 8.80 -13.30
CA LYS A 557 11.71 7.97 -13.22
C LYS A 557 12.93 8.79 -12.82
N ALA A 558 13.15 9.94 -13.46
CA ALA A 558 14.27 10.82 -13.17
C ALA A 558 14.22 11.38 -11.76
N TYR A 559 13.03 11.77 -11.30
CA TYR A 559 12.83 12.25 -9.93
C TYR A 559 13.16 11.17 -8.90
N ALA A 560 12.71 9.93 -9.09
CA ALA A 560 13.00 8.83 -8.18
C ALA A 560 14.52 8.55 -8.10
N GLY A 561 15.21 8.52 -9.25
CA GLY A 561 16.67 8.38 -9.31
C GLY A 561 17.40 9.53 -8.59
N PHE A 562 16.96 10.77 -8.82
CA PHE A 562 17.47 11.95 -8.14
C PHE A 562 17.30 11.88 -6.61
N VAL A 563 16.10 11.57 -6.11
CA VAL A 563 15.83 11.50 -4.66
C VAL A 563 16.62 10.38 -3.99
N ALA A 564 16.79 9.24 -4.67
CA ALA A 564 17.63 8.15 -4.18
C ALA A 564 19.09 8.61 -4.02
N ARG A 565 19.68 9.27 -5.02
CA ARG A 565 21.05 9.79 -4.95
C ARG A 565 21.21 10.88 -3.90
N LEU A 566 20.24 11.79 -3.80
CA LEU A 566 20.24 12.84 -2.78
C LEU A 566 20.22 12.25 -1.36
N ASN A 567 19.45 11.18 -1.14
CA ASN A 567 19.44 10.47 0.14
C ASN A 567 20.75 9.71 0.39
N THR A 568 21.32 9.05 -0.62
CA THR A 568 22.63 8.39 -0.50
C THR A 568 23.72 9.39 -0.15
N TYR A 569 23.74 10.56 -0.81
CA TYR A 569 24.67 11.64 -0.50
C TYR A 569 24.50 12.09 0.95
N LYS A 570 23.28 12.47 1.36
CA LYS A 570 22.94 12.85 2.74
C LYS A 570 23.42 11.81 3.77
N ASN A 571 23.20 10.53 3.51
CA ASN A 571 23.60 9.46 4.42
C ASN A 571 25.13 9.24 4.46
N SER A 572 25.87 9.65 3.41
CA SER A 572 27.33 9.58 3.37
C SER A 572 28.02 10.78 4.03
N LEU A 573 27.32 11.90 4.23
CA LEU A 573 27.89 13.14 4.75
C LEU A 573 28.52 12.99 6.16
N PRO A 574 27.88 12.33 7.15
CA PRO A 574 28.48 12.19 8.48
C PRO A 574 29.86 11.53 8.43
N ALA A 575 30.02 10.47 7.62
CA ALA A 575 31.28 9.77 7.48
C ALA A 575 32.39 10.66 6.90
N LYS A 576 32.07 11.48 5.89
CA LYS A 576 33.02 12.41 5.28
C LYS A 576 33.44 13.53 6.23
N LEU A 577 32.53 14.02 7.07
CA LEU A 577 32.80 15.15 7.97
C LEU A 577 33.51 14.74 9.27
N VAL A 578 33.35 13.48 9.70
CA VAL A 578 34.04 12.89 10.87
C VAL A 578 35.50 12.56 10.60
N ALA A 579 35.85 12.18 9.36
CA ALA A 579 37.20 11.74 9.02
C ALA A 579 38.27 12.72 9.51
N ASP A 580 38.04 14.03 9.35
CA ASP A 580 38.98 15.07 9.81
C ASP A 580 38.59 15.69 11.17
N LEU A 581 37.70 15.09 11.96
CA LEU A 581 37.39 15.55 13.33
C LEU A 581 38.09 14.67 14.38
N GLY A 582 38.28 13.38 14.11
CA GLY A 582 38.82 12.42 15.07
C GLY A 582 40.21 12.77 15.61
N GLU A 583 41.12 13.24 14.74
CA GLU A 583 42.49 13.61 15.14
C GLU A 583 42.50 14.78 16.12
N THR A 584 41.81 15.88 15.80
CA THR A 584 41.70 17.05 16.68
C THR A 584 41.02 16.72 18.01
N VAL A 585 40.04 15.80 18.01
CA VAL A 585 39.41 15.31 19.25
C VAL A 585 40.42 14.59 20.14
N VAL A 586 41.28 13.75 19.57
CA VAL A 586 42.32 13.02 20.31
C VAL A 586 43.36 13.98 20.87
N GLU A 587 43.80 14.96 20.09
CA GLU A 587 44.74 16.00 20.53
C GLU A 587 44.18 16.78 21.73
N LEU A 588 42.95 17.29 21.61
CA LEU A 588 42.31 18.06 22.67
C LEU A 588 41.99 17.21 23.91
N TYR A 589 41.52 15.97 23.73
CA TYR A 589 41.29 15.05 24.84
C TYR A 589 42.59 14.80 25.61
N ASN A 590 43.68 14.50 24.91
CA ASN A 590 44.97 14.26 25.54
C ASN A 590 45.53 15.54 26.20
N ALA A 591 45.24 16.72 25.66
CA ALA A 591 45.61 17.99 26.27
C ALA A 591 44.83 18.28 27.56
N PHE A 592 43.51 18.00 27.58
CA PHE A 592 42.68 18.10 28.78
C PHE A 592 43.05 17.08 29.86
N ASN A 593 43.69 15.98 29.46
CA ASN A 593 44.10 14.88 30.33
C ASN A 593 45.64 14.71 30.31
N ARG A 594 46.39 15.81 30.18
CA ARG A 594 47.86 15.78 29.98
C ARG A 594 48.65 15.16 31.13
N ASN A 595 48.05 15.11 32.32
CA ASN A 595 48.67 14.57 33.54
C ASN A 595 48.45 13.07 33.69
N ASP A 596 47.59 12.47 32.87
CA ASP A 596 47.29 11.04 32.89
C ASP A 596 48.49 10.23 32.39
N ALA A 597 48.55 8.97 32.81
CA ALA A 597 49.59 8.08 32.35
C ALA A 597 49.44 7.81 30.84
N GLN A 598 50.56 7.55 30.15
CA GLN A 598 50.56 7.32 28.70
C GLN A 598 49.60 6.20 28.24
N HIS A 599 49.29 5.24 29.11
CA HIS A 599 48.37 4.13 28.81
C HIS A 599 46.89 4.52 28.85
N GLU A 600 46.54 5.66 29.44
CA GLU A 600 45.18 6.21 29.50
C GLU A 600 44.94 7.27 28.41
N GLN A 601 46.02 7.73 27.76
CA GLN A 601 45.94 8.63 26.61
C GLN A 601 45.42 7.91 25.36
N LEU A 602 44.63 8.63 24.57
CA LEU A 602 44.02 8.11 23.35
C LEU A 602 45.00 8.12 22.17
N ALA A 603 44.91 7.07 21.36
CA ALA A 603 45.53 6.98 20.04
C ALA A 603 44.54 7.36 18.92
N ALA A 604 43.30 6.89 18.99
CA ALA A 604 42.27 7.19 18.01
C ALA A 604 40.87 7.22 18.65
N VAL A 605 39.95 7.93 18.00
CA VAL A 605 38.52 7.94 18.33
C VAL A 605 37.70 7.68 17.07
N ARG A 606 36.64 6.87 17.19
CA ARG A 606 35.62 6.65 16.16
C ARG A 606 34.29 7.19 16.67
N LEU A 607 33.91 8.34 16.14
CA LEU A 607 32.61 8.95 16.43
C LEU A 607 31.48 8.16 15.74
N PRO A 608 30.30 8.04 16.35
CA PRO A 608 29.17 7.37 15.72
C PRO A 608 28.66 8.16 14.50
N LEU A 609 28.49 7.47 13.38
CA LEU A 609 28.07 8.01 12.08
C LEU A 609 26.61 7.68 11.75
N SER A 610 26.08 6.62 12.34
CA SER A 610 24.71 6.17 12.14
C SER A 610 24.04 5.79 13.46
N GLN A 611 22.73 5.58 13.41
CA GLN A 611 21.95 5.08 14.54
C GLN A 611 22.54 3.77 15.08
N ASN A 612 22.55 3.64 16.41
CA ASN A 612 23.04 2.49 17.18
C ASN A 612 24.55 2.23 17.08
N GLN A 613 25.33 3.12 16.44
CA GLN A 613 26.79 3.04 16.53
C GLN A 613 27.27 3.56 17.88
N ARG A 614 28.34 2.93 18.36
CA ARG A 614 29.01 3.29 19.62
C ARG A 614 30.10 4.31 19.36
N LEU A 615 30.44 5.07 20.40
CA LEU A 615 31.65 5.88 20.44
C LEU A 615 32.80 4.94 20.81
N GLU A 616 33.72 4.69 19.90
CA GLU A 616 34.85 3.79 20.15
C GLU A 616 36.16 4.56 20.30
N ILE A 617 37.04 4.10 21.17
CA ILE A 617 38.36 4.69 21.43
C ILE A 617 39.44 3.62 21.43
N SER A 618 40.66 3.98 21.04
CA SER A 618 41.86 3.18 21.26
C SER A 618 42.88 3.97 22.09
N PHE A 619 43.67 3.27 22.91
CA PHE A 619 44.68 3.88 23.77
C PHE A 619 46.07 3.81 23.11
N LYS A 620 47.00 4.69 23.48
CA LYS A 620 48.36 4.70 22.92
C LYS A 620 49.11 3.38 23.08
N ASN A 621 48.83 2.64 24.15
CA ASN A 621 49.45 1.33 24.40
C ASN A 621 48.80 0.18 23.63
N ASP A 622 47.59 0.36 23.10
CA ASP A 622 46.84 -0.66 22.36
C ASP A 622 46.07 0.03 21.22
N SER A 623 46.82 0.54 20.24
CA SER A 623 46.29 1.42 19.20
C SER A 623 45.41 0.70 18.17
N GLU A 624 45.57 -0.63 18.03
CA GLU A 624 44.81 -1.46 17.10
C GLU A 624 43.46 -1.90 17.67
N LYS A 625 43.28 -1.89 18.99
CA LYS A 625 42.07 -2.35 19.65
C LYS A 625 41.15 -1.18 20.03
N PHE A 626 39.90 -1.29 19.60
CA PHE A 626 38.86 -0.31 19.91
C PHE A 626 37.96 -0.81 21.05
N PHE A 627 37.66 0.09 21.97
CA PHE A 627 36.80 -0.13 23.12
C PHE A 627 35.61 0.82 23.09
N ASP A 628 34.47 0.39 23.61
CA ASP A 628 33.31 1.26 23.84
C ASP A 628 33.65 2.30 24.92
N ALA A 629 33.72 3.57 24.54
CA ALA A 629 34.14 4.66 25.41
C ALA A 629 33.29 4.71 26.69
N LEU A 630 31.97 4.53 26.57
CA LEU A 630 31.03 4.56 27.70
C LEU A 630 31.22 3.40 28.67
N HIS A 631 31.85 2.31 28.24
CA HIS A 631 32.09 1.14 29.08
C HIS A 631 33.41 1.24 29.84
N ILE A 632 34.42 1.91 29.29
CA ILE A 632 35.78 1.89 29.81
C ILE A 632 36.21 3.18 30.50
N LEU A 633 35.68 4.34 30.08
CA LEU A 633 36.05 5.64 30.66
C LEU A 633 35.24 5.96 31.92
N SER A 634 35.87 6.63 32.89
CA SER A 634 35.16 7.20 34.04
C SER A 634 34.30 8.40 33.64
N GLU A 635 33.42 8.86 34.53
CA GLU A 635 32.53 9.98 34.23
C GLU A 635 33.28 11.28 33.88
N GLY A 636 34.38 11.59 34.58
CA GLY A 636 35.25 12.73 34.26
C GLY A 636 35.81 12.65 32.83
N HIS A 637 36.38 11.50 32.45
CA HIS A 637 36.91 11.28 31.10
C HIS A 637 35.84 11.32 30.01
N ILE A 638 34.64 10.79 30.29
CA ILE A 638 33.49 10.88 29.37
C ILE A 638 33.12 12.35 29.11
N ARG A 639 33.17 13.20 30.13
CA ARG A 639 32.88 14.63 29.93
C ARG A 639 34.03 15.36 29.26
N CYS A 640 35.28 14.99 29.51
CA CYS A 640 36.45 15.47 28.75
C CYS A 640 36.35 15.14 27.25
N ILE A 641 35.88 13.94 26.87
CA ILE A 641 35.67 13.62 25.43
C ILE A 641 34.53 14.42 24.82
N GLY A 642 33.45 14.67 25.58
CA GLY A 642 32.36 15.56 25.14
C GLY A 642 32.84 17.00 24.91
N LEU A 643 33.66 17.52 25.82
CA LEU A 643 34.30 18.83 25.67
C LEU A 643 35.22 18.87 24.44
N ALA A 644 36.07 17.85 24.26
CA ALA A 644 36.98 17.75 23.11
C ALA A 644 36.23 17.71 21.77
N ILE A 645 35.10 17.02 21.68
CA ILE A 645 34.27 17.00 20.46
C ILE A 645 33.73 18.40 20.14
N LEU A 646 33.24 19.13 21.14
CA LEU A 646 32.68 20.47 20.95
C LEU A 646 33.75 21.49 20.56
N THR A 647 34.89 21.48 21.25
CA THR A 647 35.99 22.42 20.97
C THR A 647 36.72 22.07 19.67
N ALA A 648 36.91 20.78 19.34
CA ALA A 648 37.42 20.36 18.03
C ALA A 648 36.53 20.88 16.91
N LYS A 649 35.21 20.82 17.09
CA LYS A 649 34.26 21.32 16.11
C LYS A 649 34.32 22.84 15.96
N ASN A 650 34.47 23.57 17.07
CA ASN A 650 34.69 25.03 17.06
C ASN A 650 35.97 25.43 16.30
N ILE A 651 37.06 24.66 16.46
CA ILE A 651 38.31 24.88 15.71
C ILE A 651 38.09 24.61 14.22
N LYS A 652 37.50 23.45 13.88
CA LYS A 652 37.29 23.03 12.49
C LYS A 652 36.37 23.97 11.69
N GLU A 653 35.38 24.57 12.34
CA GLU A 653 34.49 25.58 11.72
C GLU A 653 35.08 27.00 11.75
N SER A 654 36.32 27.18 12.21
CA SER A 654 36.97 28.48 12.32
C SER A 654 36.13 29.54 13.05
N CYS A 655 35.38 29.12 14.08
CA CYS A 655 34.53 30.03 14.84
C CYS A 655 35.38 31.12 15.54
N PRO A 656 34.98 32.40 15.55
CA PRO A 656 35.78 33.47 16.15
C PRO A 656 35.66 33.52 17.68
N LEU A 657 34.61 32.88 18.23
CA LEU A 657 34.27 32.92 19.65
C LEU A 657 34.26 31.52 20.27
N LEU A 658 34.55 31.46 21.56
CA LEU A 658 34.34 30.30 22.41
C LEU A 658 33.71 30.74 23.73
N ILE A 659 32.43 30.41 23.90
CA ILE A 659 31.56 30.84 25.00
C ILE A 659 31.23 29.64 25.86
N PHE A 660 31.53 29.72 27.15
CA PHE A 660 31.35 28.66 28.12
C PHE A 660 30.32 29.04 29.19
N ASP A 661 29.22 28.27 29.30
CA ASP A 661 28.28 28.37 30.45
C ASP A 661 28.57 27.23 31.43
N ASP A 662 29.42 27.55 32.40
CA ASP A 662 29.80 26.69 33.52
C ASP A 662 30.32 25.29 33.14
N PRO A 663 31.39 25.20 32.32
CA PRO A 663 31.96 23.94 31.87
C PRO A 663 32.59 23.16 33.03
N VAL A 664 33.01 23.87 34.07
CA VAL A 664 33.73 23.35 35.23
C VAL A 664 32.82 22.52 36.14
N ASN A 665 31.52 22.84 36.21
CA ASN A 665 30.55 22.02 36.94
C ASN A 665 30.28 20.66 36.28
N ALA A 666 30.67 20.51 35.02
CA ALA A 666 30.67 19.24 34.34
C ALA A 666 31.99 18.48 34.56
N ILE A 667 33.06 19.05 35.12
CA ILE A 667 34.36 18.37 35.10
C ILE A 667 34.96 18.25 36.51
N ASP A 668 35.49 17.07 36.79
CA ASP A 668 36.11 16.72 38.08
C ASP A 668 37.34 17.59 38.34
N ASP A 669 37.63 17.86 39.61
CA ASP A 669 38.68 18.79 40.03
C ASP A 669 40.07 18.48 39.46
N GLU A 670 40.37 17.19 39.29
CA GLU A 670 41.65 16.67 38.79
C GLU A 670 41.99 17.18 37.38
N HIS A 671 40.99 17.30 36.50
CA HIS A 671 41.20 17.72 35.11
C HIS A 671 41.17 19.25 34.93
N ARG A 672 40.65 20.01 35.92
CA ARG A 672 40.41 21.47 35.80
C ARG A 672 41.67 22.25 35.49
N ARG A 673 42.81 21.85 36.05
CA ARG A 673 44.11 22.50 35.79
C ARG A 673 44.52 22.35 34.33
N ALA A 674 44.56 21.11 33.84
CA ALA A 674 44.94 20.81 32.46
C ALA A 674 44.02 21.52 31.47
N ILE A 675 42.71 21.61 31.77
CA ILE A 675 41.76 22.36 30.94
C ILE A 675 42.07 23.86 30.91
N ARG A 676 42.42 24.48 32.05
CA ARG A 676 42.83 25.90 32.06
C ARG A 676 44.06 26.13 31.19
N GLU A 677 45.05 25.25 31.28
CA GLU A 677 46.26 25.31 30.44
C GLU A 677 45.90 25.18 28.96
N THR A 678 45.08 24.18 28.58
CA THR A 678 44.65 24.01 27.18
C THR A 678 43.82 25.18 26.65
N LEU A 679 42.98 25.82 27.47
CA LEU A 679 42.11 26.91 27.04
C LEU A 679 42.82 28.26 26.92
N PHE A 680 43.74 28.55 27.84
CA PHE A 680 44.30 29.90 27.99
C PHE A 680 45.78 30.02 27.62
N VAL A 681 46.54 28.92 27.68
CA VAL A 681 48.00 28.92 27.48
C VAL A 681 48.38 28.27 26.15
N ASP A 682 47.80 27.11 25.83
CA ASP A 682 48.11 26.41 24.57
C ASP A 682 47.58 27.17 23.34
N ASP A 683 48.22 26.94 22.19
CA ASP A 683 47.96 27.66 20.93
C ASP A 683 46.60 27.33 20.29
N PHE A 684 45.88 26.31 20.79
CA PHE A 684 44.62 25.82 20.19
C PHE A 684 43.56 26.93 20.01
N PHE A 685 43.50 27.89 20.94
CA PHE A 685 42.48 28.94 20.97
C PHE A 685 43.07 30.35 20.97
N GLU A 686 44.34 30.52 20.57
CA GLU A 686 45.07 31.79 20.65
C GLU A 686 44.34 32.93 19.89
N LYS A 687 43.82 32.62 18.71
CA LYS A 687 43.14 33.58 17.82
C LYS A 687 41.66 33.81 18.15
N LYS A 688 41.12 33.16 19.18
CA LYS A 688 39.68 33.21 19.50
C LYS A 688 39.43 34.09 20.72
N GLN A 689 38.29 34.77 20.71
CA GLN A 689 37.78 35.43 21.91
C GLN A 689 37.06 34.41 22.79
N ILE A 690 37.47 34.31 24.06
CA ILE A 690 36.93 33.36 25.04
C ILE A 690 36.09 34.12 26.06
N ILE A 691 34.83 33.72 26.21
CA ILE A 691 33.93 34.23 27.25
C ILE A 691 33.55 33.03 28.13
N ILE A 692 33.84 33.07 29.42
CA ILE A 692 33.58 31.93 30.29
C ILE A 692 32.91 32.36 31.59
N ALA A 693 31.75 31.76 31.84
CA ALA A 693 31.06 31.84 33.12
C ALA A 693 31.42 30.63 33.98
N ILE A 694 31.83 30.88 35.22
CA ILE A 694 32.29 29.87 36.19
C ILE A 694 31.66 30.05 37.56
N HIS A 695 31.46 28.94 38.26
CA HIS A 695 30.93 28.92 39.63
C HIS A 695 32.03 28.91 40.71
N GLY A 696 33.21 28.36 40.40
CA GLY A 696 34.28 28.12 41.39
C GLY A 696 35.24 29.29 41.51
N ASP A 697 35.41 29.83 42.71
CA ASP A 697 36.31 30.97 42.98
C ASP A 697 37.77 30.60 42.72
N GLU A 698 38.18 29.39 43.13
CA GLU A 698 39.53 28.90 42.88
C GLU A 698 39.85 28.76 41.39
N PHE A 699 38.88 28.38 40.55
CA PHE A 699 39.09 28.34 39.11
C PHE A 699 39.29 29.74 38.55
N PHE A 700 38.49 30.71 39.00
CA PHE A 700 38.58 32.12 38.61
C PHE A 700 39.93 32.72 38.99
N ASN A 701 40.32 32.57 40.27
CA ASN A 701 41.57 33.09 40.78
C ASN A 701 42.77 32.41 40.11
N SER A 702 42.75 31.08 39.95
CA SER A 702 43.82 30.32 39.28
C SER A 702 43.95 30.69 37.80
N ALA A 703 42.85 30.97 37.09
CA ALA A 703 42.89 31.39 35.69
C ALA A 703 43.66 32.73 35.54
N HIS A 704 43.40 33.70 36.42
CA HIS A 704 44.12 34.97 36.43
C HIS A 704 45.61 34.84 36.75
N GLN A 705 46.02 33.85 37.57
CA GLN A 705 47.45 33.60 37.79
C GLN A 705 48.09 32.87 36.62
N LEU A 706 47.35 31.97 35.96
CA LEU A 706 47.88 31.14 34.88
C LEU A 706 48.17 31.93 33.61
N ILE A 707 47.34 32.92 33.29
CA ILE A 707 47.49 33.76 32.08
C ILE A 707 48.60 34.83 32.21
N GLY A 708 49.19 34.98 33.40
CA GLY A 708 50.19 36.01 33.68
C GLY A 708 49.61 37.42 33.80
N GLU A 709 50.45 38.36 34.21
CA GLU A 709 50.11 39.75 34.48
C GLU A 709 49.60 40.50 33.24
N GLU A 710 50.28 40.37 32.09
CA GLU A 710 49.97 41.11 30.87
C GLU A 710 48.57 40.76 30.35
N ALA A 711 48.29 39.47 30.14
CA ALA A 711 46.97 39.03 29.69
C ALA A 711 45.88 39.25 30.76
N ALA A 712 46.22 39.17 32.05
CA ALA A 712 45.26 39.47 33.12
C ALA A 712 44.88 40.96 33.17
N ARG A 713 45.77 41.87 32.78
CA ARG A 713 45.48 43.32 32.66
C ARG A 713 44.50 43.60 31.53
N GLU A 714 44.62 42.87 30.42
CA GLU A 714 43.74 43.02 29.26
C GLU A 714 42.42 42.26 29.41
N ALA A 715 42.33 41.28 30.31
CA ALA A 715 41.14 40.48 30.53
C ALA A 715 40.00 41.28 31.18
N GLU A 716 38.79 41.14 30.65
CA GLU A 716 37.58 41.68 31.26
C GLU A 716 37.04 40.70 32.30
N SER A 717 36.57 41.20 33.43
CA SER A 717 36.16 40.33 34.54
C SER A 717 35.01 40.87 35.37
N TYR A 718 34.03 40.01 35.60
CA TYR A 718 32.78 40.34 36.30
C TYR A 718 32.49 39.36 37.43
N ILE A 719 32.02 39.87 38.56
CA ILE A 719 31.56 39.11 39.72
C ILE A 719 30.05 39.27 39.87
N PHE A 720 29.34 38.16 39.68
CA PHE A 720 27.89 38.04 39.83
C PHE A 720 27.61 37.62 41.28
N SER A 721 26.95 38.50 42.02
CA SER A 721 26.63 38.31 43.44
C SER A 721 25.14 37.93 43.63
N PRO A 722 24.77 37.38 44.79
CA PRO A 722 23.36 37.11 45.11
C PRO A 722 22.49 38.34 44.88
N LYS A 723 21.27 38.11 44.39
CA LYS A 723 20.32 39.17 44.04
C LYS A 723 19.99 40.02 45.25
N VAL A 724 19.99 41.34 45.07
CA VAL A 724 19.42 42.30 46.03
C VAL A 724 18.13 42.83 45.40
N GLY A 725 16.99 42.50 46.00
CA GLY A 725 15.68 42.68 45.37
C GLY A 725 15.44 41.70 44.22
N HIS A 726 14.93 42.20 43.09
CA HIS A 726 14.57 41.38 41.91
C HIS A 726 15.60 41.43 40.77
N HIS A 727 16.74 42.12 40.98
CA HIS A 727 17.78 42.31 39.96
C HIS A 727 19.10 41.59 40.33
N ILE A 728 19.79 41.07 39.31
CA ILE A 728 21.11 40.44 39.43
C ILE A 728 22.15 41.49 39.81
N GLN A 729 23.04 41.19 40.75
CA GLN A 729 24.13 42.10 41.10
C GLN A 729 25.36 41.77 40.26
N VAL A 730 25.74 42.68 39.37
CA VAL A 730 26.96 42.58 38.54
C VAL A 730 27.97 43.59 39.03
N ASN A 731 29.15 43.13 39.42
CA ASN A 731 30.26 43.96 39.84
C ASN A 731 31.43 43.77 38.88
N SER A 732 31.96 44.85 38.30
CA SER A 732 33.29 44.80 37.67
C SER A 732 34.37 44.69 38.74
N LEU A 733 35.53 44.13 38.38
CA LEU A 733 36.67 44.11 39.28
C LEU A 733 37.14 45.54 39.57
N LYS A 734 37.16 45.91 40.85
CA LYS A 734 37.81 47.15 41.31
C LYS A 734 39.31 47.01 41.53
N ARG A 735 39.77 45.76 41.67
CA ARG A 735 41.16 45.36 41.87
C ARG A 735 41.41 44.10 41.04
N PRO A 736 42.55 43.97 40.36
CA PRO A 736 42.96 42.78 39.66
C PRO A 736 42.94 41.55 40.56
N LYS A 737 42.64 40.40 39.97
CA LYS A 737 42.74 39.10 40.64
C LYS A 737 44.13 38.47 40.51
N ASN A 738 44.88 38.81 39.46
CA ASN A 738 46.29 38.41 39.34
C ASN A 738 47.09 39.02 40.50
N TYR A 739 47.86 38.21 41.22
CA TYR A 739 48.51 38.63 42.46
C TYR A 739 49.66 39.61 42.23
N VAL A 740 50.39 39.46 41.13
CA VAL A 740 51.50 40.35 40.75
C VAL A 740 50.95 41.71 40.33
N LEU A 741 49.96 41.72 39.45
CA LEU A 741 49.28 42.94 39.00
C LEU A 741 48.61 43.68 40.17
N ALA A 742 47.95 42.95 41.08
CA ALA A 742 47.38 43.53 42.28
C ALA A 742 48.45 44.14 43.20
N ALA A 743 49.61 43.49 43.33
CA ALA A 743 50.73 44.03 44.11
C ALA A 743 51.24 45.36 43.52
N ARG A 744 51.34 45.46 42.18
CA ARG A 744 51.71 46.68 41.48
C ARG A 744 50.70 47.81 41.69
N GLU A 745 49.41 47.58 41.46
CA GLU A 745 48.40 48.64 41.65
C GLU A 745 48.33 49.15 43.11
N LEU A 746 48.48 48.24 44.09
CA LEU A 746 48.51 48.60 45.51
C LEU A 746 49.78 49.38 45.86
N LEU A 747 50.91 49.07 45.22
CA LEU A 747 52.14 49.85 45.37
C LEU A 747 51.96 51.26 44.81
N ASP A 748 51.40 51.38 43.61
CA ASP A 748 51.19 52.67 42.92
C ASP A 748 50.21 53.58 43.67
N THR A 749 49.27 52.99 44.43
CA THR A 749 48.33 53.71 45.29
C THR A 749 48.86 53.96 46.71
N GLY A 750 50.08 53.50 47.03
CA GLY A 750 50.75 53.68 48.33
C GLY A 750 50.28 52.72 49.43
N GLU A 751 49.49 51.70 49.11
CA GLU A 751 49.04 50.64 50.02
C GLU A 751 50.14 49.56 50.20
N TYR A 752 51.33 49.94 50.69
CA TYR A 752 52.52 49.07 50.72
C TYR A 752 52.33 47.72 51.43
N ARG A 753 51.56 47.68 52.53
CA ARG A 753 51.30 46.43 53.26
C ARG A 753 50.47 45.46 52.43
N ASP A 754 49.39 45.93 51.82
CA ASP A 754 48.51 45.11 51.00
C ASP A 754 49.20 44.71 49.69
N SER A 755 50.07 45.58 49.16
CA SER A 755 50.99 45.25 48.07
C SER A 755 51.88 44.06 48.43
N LEU A 756 52.52 44.08 49.61
CA LEU A 756 53.35 42.97 50.10
C LEU A 756 52.54 41.69 50.36
N MET A 757 51.28 41.80 50.80
CA MET A 757 50.38 40.64 50.94
C MET A 757 50.08 39.99 49.59
N SER A 758 49.81 40.80 48.56
CA SER A 758 49.60 40.33 47.19
C SER A 758 50.90 39.77 46.59
N ALA A 759 52.04 40.45 46.79
CA ALA A 759 53.36 40.01 46.35
C ALA A 759 53.74 38.65 46.97
N ARG A 760 53.37 38.41 48.24
CA ARG A 760 53.59 37.12 48.88
C ARG A 760 52.82 35.99 48.21
N ARG A 761 51.53 36.19 47.93
CA ARG A 761 50.70 35.22 47.19
C ARG A 761 51.19 35.03 45.76
N GLY A 762 51.64 36.11 45.13
CA GLY A 762 52.30 36.08 43.82
C GLY A 762 53.54 35.19 43.83
N LEU A 763 54.44 35.38 44.80
CA LEU A 763 55.63 34.54 44.95
C LEU A 763 55.28 33.05 45.18
N GLU A 764 54.23 32.75 45.97
CA GLU A 764 53.76 31.37 46.18
C GLU A 764 53.33 30.74 44.86
N SER A 765 52.50 31.43 44.09
CA SER A 765 52.05 31.00 42.76
C SER A 765 53.22 30.85 41.78
N LEU A 766 54.11 31.84 41.71
CA LEU A 766 55.25 31.85 40.79
C LEU A 766 56.30 30.79 41.15
N CYS A 767 56.49 30.47 42.43
CA CYS A 767 57.39 29.37 42.82
C CYS A 767 56.84 28.01 42.35
N GLU A 768 55.52 27.81 42.41
CA GLU A 768 54.90 26.62 41.85
C GLU A 768 55.11 26.56 40.34
N GLN A 769 54.80 27.63 39.61
CA GLN A 769 55.02 27.72 38.16
C GLN A 769 56.49 27.51 37.77
N ALA A 770 57.42 28.12 38.50
CA ALA A 770 58.86 27.93 38.31
C ALA A 770 59.28 26.48 38.52
N TRP A 771 58.67 25.75 39.45
CA TRP A 771 58.93 24.32 39.59
C TRP A 771 58.47 23.55 38.35
N TYR A 772 57.25 23.79 37.86
CA TYR A 772 56.77 23.15 36.63
C TYR A 772 57.64 23.48 35.42
N HIS A 773 58.02 24.75 35.25
CA HIS A 773 58.92 25.21 34.21
C HIS A 773 60.30 24.52 34.30
N TYR A 774 60.84 24.39 35.52
CA TYR A 774 62.07 23.62 35.75
C TYR A 774 61.87 22.15 35.35
N GLY A 775 60.80 21.50 35.80
CA GLY A 775 60.52 20.10 35.48
C GLY A 775 60.42 19.83 33.98
N LYS A 776 59.83 20.75 33.21
CA LYS A 776 59.67 20.65 31.75
C LYS A 776 60.99 20.79 30.99
N HIS A 777 61.89 21.67 31.44
CA HIS A 777 63.10 22.03 30.70
C HIS A 777 64.41 21.48 31.31
N SER A 778 64.35 20.93 32.52
CA SER A 778 65.52 20.36 33.21
C SER A 778 66.01 19.05 32.56
N ASP A 779 67.29 18.75 32.78
CA ASP A 779 67.89 17.48 32.36
C ASP A 779 67.39 16.34 33.26
N LYS A 780 67.20 15.14 32.71
CA LYS A 780 66.80 13.94 33.49
C LYS A 780 67.82 13.56 34.58
N SER A 781 69.06 14.03 34.47
CA SER A 781 70.13 13.86 35.45
C SER A 781 70.11 14.90 36.58
N ASP A 782 69.27 15.94 36.49
CA ASP A 782 69.12 16.93 37.54
C ASP A 782 68.48 16.30 38.79
N LYS A 783 69.03 16.65 39.96
CA LYS A 783 68.51 16.15 41.25
C LYS A 783 67.13 16.74 41.52
N LEU A 784 66.23 15.93 42.09
CA LEU A 784 64.92 16.36 42.58
C LEU A 784 64.99 17.59 43.51
N ILE A 785 63.93 18.40 43.47
CA ILE A 785 63.73 19.54 44.37
C ILE A 785 63.23 19.00 45.72
N SER A 786 63.94 19.37 46.79
CA SER A 786 63.54 19.06 48.16
C SER A 786 62.60 20.13 48.70
N VAL A 787 61.57 19.74 49.43
CA VAL A 787 60.68 20.65 50.15
C VAL A 787 60.75 20.39 51.65
N ALA A 788 60.83 21.47 52.43
CA ALA A 788 60.74 21.43 53.87
C ALA A 788 59.33 21.84 54.29
N ARG A 789 58.79 21.17 55.31
CA ARG A 789 57.56 21.57 56.01
C ARG A 789 57.88 21.76 57.48
N ARG A 790 57.27 22.77 58.10
CA ARG A 790 57.48 23.06 59.53
C ARG A 790 56.72 22.09 60.44
N ALA A 791 55.61 21.54 59.95
CA ALA A 791 54.82 20.49 60.57
C ALA A 791 54.06 19.70 59.47
N PRO A 792 53.55 18.47 59.75
CA PRO A 792 52.88 17.64 58.75
C PRO A 792 51.68 18.30 58.05
N ASP A 793 50.97 19.16 58.77
CA ASP A 793 49.75 19.89 58.38
C ASP A 793 50.01 21.27 57.75
N GLN A 794 51.26 21.75 57.78
CA GLN A 794 51.62 23.07 57.28
C GLN A 794 52.02 23.03 55.80
N PRO A 795 51.77 24.12 55.04
CA PRO A 795 52.27 24.23 53.68
C PRO A 795 53.81 24.17 53.64
N TRP A 796 54.37 23.95 52.44
CA TRP A 796 55.81 23.96 52.26
C TRP A 796 56.40 25.32 52.64
N ASP A 797 57.58 25.31 53.26
CA ASP A 797 58.26 26.56 53.61
C ASP A 797 58.66 27.30 52.32
N LEU A 798 57.99 28.42 52.06
CA LEU A 798 58.18 29.16 50.81
C LEU A 798 59.63 29.59 50.62
N ARG A 799 60.31 30.06 51.68
CA ARG A 799 61.72 30.49 51.57
C ARG A 799 62.59 29.35 51.09
N TYR A 800 62.44 28.20 51.73
CA TYR A 800 63.21 27.02 51.40
C TYR A 800 62.95 26.54 49.97
N LEU A 801 61.70 26.63 49.51
CA LEU A 801 61.34 26.33 48.12
C LEU A 801 62.00 27.33 47.16
N THR A 802 61.91 28.63 47.40
CA THR A 802 62.53 29.69 46.58
C THR A 802 64.06 29.52 46.51
N GLU A 803 64.72 29.24 47.64
CA GLU A 803 66.18 28.98 47.70
C GLU A 803 66.57 27.74 46.89
N ASN A 804 65.79 26.65 47.02
CA ASN A 804 66.05 25.43 46.25
C ASN A 804 65.84 25.66 44.76
N LEU A 805 64.74 26.30 44.34
CA LEU A 805 64.49 26.62 42.94
C LEU A 805 65.64 27.46 42.37
N LYS A 806 66.01 28.58 43.03
CA LYS A 806 67.16 29.40 42.62
C LYS A 806 68.42 28.55 42.44
N SER A 807 68.75 27.72 43.43
CA SER A 807 69.95 26.88 43.36
C SER A 807 69.89 25.85 42.23
N LYS A 808 68.71 25.32 41.90
CA LYS A 808 68.52 24.29 40.88
C LYS A 808 68.60 24.88 39.49
N PHE A 809 67.89 25.97 39.24
CA PHE A 809 68.03 26.74 38.00
C PHE A 809 69.49 27.14 37.79
N SER A 810 70.17 27.68 38.80
CA SER A 810 71.59 28.12 38.67
C SER A 810 72.55 26.98 38.32
N ARG A 811 72.32 25.77 38.85
CA ARG A 811 73.23 24.61 38.72
C ARG A 811 72.91 23.71 37.54
N SER A 812 71.68 23.76 37.01
CA SER A 812 71.29 22.96 35.86
C SER A 812 72.16 23.32 34.66
N LYS A 813 72.58 22.30 33.91
CA LYS A 813 73.33 22.45 32.66
C LYS A 813 72.42 22.48 31.44
N ALA A 814 71.12 22.22 31.62
CA ALA A 814 70.14 22.32 30.56
C ALA A 814 69.98 23.78 30.09
N ASP A 815 69.64 23.93 28.81
CA ASP A 815 69.26 25.20 28.22
C ASP A 815 67.80 25.49 28.58
N ILE A 816 67.61 26.16 29.71
CA ILE A 816 66.30 26.50 30.24
C ILE A 816 65.93 27.91 29.75
N PRO A 817 64.75 28.10 29.12
CA PRO A 817 64.28 29.42 28.69
C PRO A 817 64.31 30.45 29.83
N ASN A 818 64.72 31.68 29.55
CA ASN A 818 64.76 32.80 30.51
C ASN A 818 65.51 32.54 31.85
N LYS A 819 66.37 31.51 31.91
CA LYS A 819 67.06 31.06 33.13
C LYS A 819 67.70 32.18 33.95
N GLU A 820 68.43 33.09 33.31
CA GLU A 820 69.12 34.18 34.00
C GLU A 820 68.14 35.14 34.67
N LYS A 821 67.05 35.50 33.98
CA LYS A 821 65.99 36.35 34.53
C LYS A 821 65.34 35.70 35.75
N ILE A 822 64.97 34.41 35.65
CA ILE A 822 64.38 33.64 36.76
C ILE A 822 65.32 33.64 37.98
N VAL A 823 66.61 33.32 37.78
CA VAL A 823 67.59 33.27 38.88
C VAL A 823 67.80 34.64 39.51
N ASN A 824 67.84 35.71 38.71
CA ASN A 824 68.00 37.08 39.19
C ASN A 824 66.78 37.51 40.02
N SER A 825 65.56 37.33 39.51
CA SER A 825 64.33 37.65 40.24
C SER A 825 64.23 36.92 41.58
N LEU A 826 64.49 35.61 41.60
CA LEU A 826 64.49 34.82 42.85
C LEU A 826 65.59 35.31 43.82
N SER A 827 66.73 35.77 43.30
CA SER A 827 67.82 36.32 44.12
C SER A 827 67.44 37.63 44.77
N THR A 828 66.83 38.54 44.01
CA THR A 828 66.34 39.84 44.51
C THR A 828 65.34 39.64 45.64
N VAL A 829 64.34 38.77 45.43
CA VAL A 829 63.30 38.48 46.43
C VAL A 829 63.87 37.85 47.72
N LEU A 830 64.86 36.96 47.60
CA LEU A 830 65.48 36.29 48.75
C LEU A 830 66.36 37.22 49.61
N GLY A 831 66.96 38.24 48.98
CA GLY A 831 67.96 39.11 49.59
C GLY A 831 69.21 38.37 50.09
N GLU A 832 70.09 39.12 50.76
CA GLU A 832 71.32 38.55 51.34
C GLU A 832 71.05 37.75 52.63
N ASN A 833 70.02 38.14 53.41
CA ASN A 833 69.73 37.56 54.73
C ASN A 833 68.22 37.46 55.02
N ALA A 834 67.79 36.32 55.58
CA ALA A 834 66.41 36.08 55.99
C ALA A 834 65.83 37.02 57.04
N LYS A 835 66.70 37.68 57.79
CA LYS A 835 66.34 38.64 58.85
C LYS A 835 66.34 40.09 58.37
N GLN A 836 66.62 40.34 57.10
CA GLN A 836 66.64 41.68 56.50
C GLN A 836 65.63 41.76 55.33
N PRO A 837 65.21 42.99 54.95
CA PRO A 837 64.53 43.18 53.69
C PRO A 837 65.44 42.73 52.53
N PRO A 838 64.90 42.18 51.42
CA PRO A 838 63.48 42.21 51.04
C PRO A 838 62.62 41.08 51.65
N TRP A 839 63.21 39.97 52.09
CA TRP A 839 62.45 38.79 52.55
C TRP A 839 61.62 39.03 53.82
N THR A 840 62.14 39.81 54.78
CA THR A 840 61.35 40.14 55.99
C THR A 840 60.11 40.95 55.68
N TYR A 841 60.12 41.79 54.65
CA TYR A 841 58.95 42.55 54.23
C TYR A 841 57.86 41.62 53.68
N LEU A 842 58.22 40.63 52.86
CA LEU A 842 57.27 39.62 52.38
C LEU A 842 56.67 38.75 53.51
N ASN A 843 57.48 38.38 54.50
CA ASN A 843 57.03 37.57 55.63
C ASN A 843 56.23 38.36 56.67
N LYS A 844 56.60 39.62 56.95
CA LYS A 844 55.96 40.46 57.97
C LYS A 844 54.82 41.31 57.41
N GLY A 845 54.79 41.55 56.11
CA GLY A 845 53.69 42.22 55.42
C GLY A 845 52.36 41.50 55.57
N THR A 846 52.38 40.17 55.76
CA THR A 846 51.19 39.32 55.93
C THR A 846 50.68 39.19 57.37
N HIS A 847 51.38 39.75 58.36
CA HIS A 847 51.02 39.61 59.77
C HIS A 847 50.90 40.96 60.48
N TYR A 848 49.96 41.04 61.43
CA TYR A 848 49.84 42.18 62.32
C TYR A 848 50.79 42.00 63.51
N GLU A 849 51.76 42.91 63.64
CA GLU A 849 52.68 43.01 64.78
C GLU A 849 52.69 44.47 65.26
N THR A 850 52.72 44.68 66.58
CA THR A 850 52.48 45.98 67.22
C THR A 850 53.55 47.04 66.93
N ASP A 851 54.78 46.63 66.62
CA ASP A 851 55.96 47.52 66.48
C ASP A 851 56.77 47.24 65.19
N LEU A 852 56.09 47.17 64.04
CA LEU A 852 56.78 47.02 62.75
C LEU A 852 57.35 48.38 62.29
N PRO A 853 58.61 48.42 61.81
CA PRO A 853 59.11 49.61 61.12
C PRO A 853 58.31 49.87 59.84
N GLU A 854 58.21 51.14 59.43
CA GLU A 854 57.59 51.50 58.15
C GLU A 854 58.31 50.78 56.99
N PHE A 855 57.53 50.38 55.98
CA PHE A 855 58.07 49.73 54.80
C PHE A 855 58.73 50.78 53.90
N ASP A 856 60.01 50.59 53.59
CA ASP A 856 60.73 51.41 52.63
C ASP A 856 60.14 51.25 51.20
N PRO A 857 59.63 52.31 50.57
CA PRO A 857 58.98 52.20 49.25
C PRO A 857 59.89 51.65 48.15
N HIS A 858 61.19 51.96 48.21
CA HIS A 858 62.15 51.48 47.21
C HIS A 858 62.30 49.96 47.29
N THR A 859 62.48 49.43 48.49
CA THR A 859 62.55 47.98 48.72
C THR A 859 61.25 47.26 48.33
N VAL A 860 60.07 47.86 48.59
CA VAL A 860 58.78 47.27 48.16
C VAL A 860 58.69 47.26 46.63
N ASN A 861 59.13 48.32 45.95
CA ASN A 861 59.19 48.37 44.50
C ASN A 861 60.15 47.32 43.91
N GLU A 862 61.34 47.14 44.49
CA GLU A 862 62.28 46.09 44.07
C GLU A 862 61.66 44.68 44.17
N ILE A 863 60.86 44.42 45.22
CA ILE A 863 60.16 43.14 45.37
C ILE A 863 59.13 42.96 44.26
N VAL A 864 58.28 43.97 44.01
CA VAL A 864 57.23 43.87 43.00
C VAL A 864 57.85 43.72 41.60
N GLU A 865 58.83 44.55 41.24
CA GLU A 865 59.55 44.46 39.95
C GLU A 865 60.20 43.10 39.75
N ALA A 866 60.78 42.51 40.81
CA ALA A 866 61.36 41.17 40.71
C ALA A 866 60.30 40.09 40.43
N LEU A 867 59.10 40.24 40.98
CA LEU A 867 57.98 39.32 40.71
C LEU A 867 57.40 39.51 39.31
N GLU A 868 57.27 40.74 38.81
CA GLU A 868 56.86 41.02 37.42
C GLU A 868 57.83 40.42 36.41
N GLN A 869 59.14 40.58 36.66
CA GLN A 869 60.19 39.95 35.85
C GLN A 869 60.14 38.42 35.93
N LEU A 870 59.80 37.86 37.10
CA LEU A 870 59.67 36.42 37.27
C LEU A 870 58.45 35.89 36.52
N ASP A 871 57.30 36.57 36.61
CA ASP A 871 56.07 36.22 35.90
C ASP A 871 56.29 36.26 34.38
N THR A 872 56.87 37.36 33.87
CA THR A 872 57.22 37.52 32.45
C THR A 872 58.25 36.49 31.96
N ALA A 873 59.11 35.98 32.86
CA ALA A 873 60.10 34.97 32.50
C ALA A 873 59.53 33.54 32.47
N LEU A 874 58.43 33.30 33.19
CA LEU A 874 57.77 32.01 33.33
C LEU A 874 56.56 31.83 32.40
N GLY A 875 55.90 32.92 32.03
CA GLY A 875 54.99 32.99 30.88
C GLY A 875 55.75 32.90 29.57
#